data_AF-A0A3B0YIG3-F1
#
_entry.id   AF-A0A3B0YIG3-F1
#
_cell.length_a   1.000
_cell.length_b   1.000
_cell.length_c   1.000
_cell.angle_alpha   90.00
_cell.angle_beta   90.00
_cell.angle_gamma   90.00
#
_symmetry.space_group_name_H-M   'P 1'
#
loop_
_entity.id
_entity.type
_entity.pdbx_description
1 polymer ?
#
loop_
_entity_poly.entity_id
_entity_poly.type
_entity_poly.pdbx_seq_one_letter_code
_entity_poly.pdbx_strand_id
1 'polypeptide(L)'
;MPHRIREIPYNYTSFSDHEIVLRFLDEEMWGVIEKLRAERRTGRSARMLFEVLGDLWVVTRNPYIQDDLLENRKRFEQLIHALNHRLDQIVSRANGNVEALRLVERARDAVSAFTAWFPRTRDLRARLRKRLARVTRADNIDFGGLARVSHATDATDWRVELPFVVISPDTELEVLNVVRACSELGMTIIPRGGGTGYTGGAVPLHGDAVVINTEKLEALGELEMRTLEGVNNPVPTLRAEAGVVTRRVSERAEAAGYIFAVDPTSQDASTIGGNVSMNAGGKKAVLWGTTLDNLVSWRMVTPDGDWMEVERLNHNLGKIHEQETVRFRIHRYEADGVTRKGEPQPLEMPGKTLRKEGLGKDVTDKFLGGLPGIQKEGCDGLITSAVFVVHRMPEQIRTVCLEFFDSDLARAVPAIVETKDYLDALDGVVLSGLEHLDERYVRAVKYSTKAPRRELPKMVLVMDIAGDDEARVAEAASAVVRLANQRGGEGFIATSPEARRQFWLDRARTAAIAAHTNAFKINEDVVIPLDKLSEYNEGIECINIEYSIRNKLAMIDAVRHYLGDALPELKQQDDYEDSEENRAILAGKQGAACDHLDAVSTRWKAVLEKREQPAIECHDLCEGMGDDTIRSGDRLVDLLLRRDLRISYRQTIERPLKTIFSGREFEPVRERLDAIHAEVRSGRLFVATHMHAGDGNVHTNIPVNSNDYTMLREAERIVDRVMALAVSLGGVISGEHGIGLTKIQYLDDAVVEAFTHYKQKVDPRGVFNRGKLLKGSGLKNAYTPSLRLVQQEALLLEASELGALNNDISNCLRCGKCKPVCTTHVPRANLLYSPRNKILATGVVIEAFLYEEQTRRGISIRHFDEMNDVADHCTICHKCLAPCPVDIDFGEVTVRMRSILREQGKKRFNAAGWAAMAFLNITDPTSIKLMRKGMIEWGYQGQRLARRVLHTLSGRARLALPAATTGKPKVVEQIVHFMKKPMPGGLPTQTMRAMLGIEDRSVVPILRDPEKVNDASDAVFYFPGCGSERLFSEVGLATLAMLYETGAQTVLPPGYLCCGYPQTSSGDLDKGKRI
;
A
#
# COMPACT_ATOMS: atom_id res chain seq x y z
N MET A 1 14.51 -13.10 32.64
CA MET A 1 14.78 -13.06 31.19
C MET A 1 13.56 -12.47 30.52
N PRO A 2 13.68 -11.49 29.62
CA PRO A 2 12.53 -11.06 28.83
C PRO A 2 11.98 -12.27 28.08
N HIS A 3 10.66 -12.48 28.16
CA HIS A 3 9.98 -13.55 27.42
C HIS A 3 10.33 -13.40 25.93
N ARG A 4 10.91 -14.44 25.31
CA ARG A 4 11.09 -14.45 23.86
C ARG A 4 9.69 -14.52 23.24
N ILE A 5 9.29 -13.45 22.56
CA ILE A 5 7.96 -13.32 21.94
C ILE A 5 7.80 -14.27 20.74
N ARG A 6 8.92 -14.61 20.09
CA ARG A 6 8.97 -15.49 18.91
C ARG A 6 10.09 -16.52 19.06
N GLU A 7 9.73 -17.74 19.48
CA GLU A 7 10.60 -18.93 19.48
C GLU A 7 10.23 -19.90 18.35
N ILE A 8 9.02 -19.81 17.80
CA ILE A 8 8.61 -20.58 16.62
C ILE A 8 9.41 -20.12 15.39
N PRO A 9 10.21 -21.00 14.75
CA PRO A 9 10.99 -20.63 13.58
C PRO A 9 10.10 -20.30 12.39
N TYR A 10 10.67 -19.59 11.41
CA TYR A 10 9.98 -19.18 10.17
C TYR A 10 8.76 -18.26 10.40
N ASN A 11 8.65 -17.68 11.61
CA ASN A 11 7.63 -16.69 11.93
C ASN A 11 8.10 -15.28 11.59
N TYR A 12 8.00 -14.91 10.30
CA TYR A 12 8.28 -13.56 9.83
C TYR A 12 7.02 -12.69 9.79
N THR A 13 6.18 -12.76 10.83
CA THR A 13 4.89 -12.07 10.89
C THR A 13 4.71 -11.29 12.18
N SER A 14 3.65 -10.47 12.24
CA SER A 14 3.27 -9.74 13.45
C SER A 14 2.86 -10.64 14.61
N PHE A 15 2.42 -11.87 14.34
CA PHE A 15 2.06 -12.85 15.37
C PHE A 15 3.24 -13.20 16.28
N SER A 16 2.94 -13.38 17.57
CA SER A 16 3.80 -14.04 18.54
C SER A 16 3.60 -15.56 18.48
N ASP A 17 4.33 -16.29 19.33
CA ASP A 17 4.11 -17.73 19.46
C ASP A 17 2.70 -18.07 19.95
N HIS A 18 2.07 -17.19 20.75
CA HIS A 18 0.72 -17.40 21.29
C HIS A 18 -0.30 -17.55 20.17
N GLU A 19 -0.38 -16.59 19.23
CA GLU A 19 -1.36 -16.65 18.15
C GLU A 19 -1.16 -17.85 17.22
N ILE A 20 0.08 -18.28 16.99
CA ILE A 20 0.38 -19.47 16.17
C ILE A 20 -0.06 -20.74 16.90
N VAL A 21 0.19 -20.84 18.21
CA VAL A 21 -0.27 -21.98 19.02
C VAL A 21 -1.78 -22.06 19.02
N LEU A 22 -2.49 -20.95 19.26
CA LEU A 22 -3.95 -20.90 19.21
C LEU A 22 -4.52 -21.35 17.85
N ARG A 23 -3.82 -21.06 16.76
CA ARG A 23 -4.28 -21.39 15.41
C ARG A 23 -4.22 -22.87 15.08
N PHE A 24 -3.24 -23.60 15.60
CA PHE A 24 -3.05 -25.03 15.31
C PHE A 24 -3.45 -25.96 16.45
N LEU A 25 -3.41 -25.46 17.68
CA LEU A 25 -3.78 -26.17 18.90
C LEU A 25 -4.99 -25.44 19.50
N ASP A 26 -4.83 -24.82 20.68
CA ASP A 26 -5.84 -24.01 21.37
C ASP A 26 -5.21 -23.23 22.54
N GLU A 27 -6.01 -22.44 23.25
CA GLU A 27 -5.59 -21.68 24.44
C GLU A 27 -5.14 -22.60 25.59
N GLU A 28 -5.77 -23.78 25.73
CA GLU A 28 -5.42 -24.73 26.78
C GLU A 28 -3.99 -25.26 26.58
N MET A 29 -3.62 -25.60 25.36
CA MET A 29 -2.28 -26.07 25.02
C MET A 29 -1.22 -24.99 25.17
N TRP A 30 -1.54 -23.71 24.96
CA TRP A 30 -0.63 -22.63 25.32
C TRP A 30 -0.34 -22.61 26.83
N GLY A 31 -1.37 -22.75 27.67
CA GLY A 31 -1.20 -22.87 29.12
C GLY A 31 -0.31 -24.05 29.52
N VAL A 32 -0.44 -25.19 28.84
CA VAL A 32 0.45 -26.36 29.03
C VAL A 32 1.90 -26.04 28.65
N ILE A 33 2.13 -25.35 27.52
CA ILE A 33 3.48 -24.93 27.09
C ILE A 33 4.12 -24.03 28.15
N GLU A 34 3.39 -23.03 28.65
CA GLU A 34 3.87 -22.11 29.69
C GLU A 34 4.21 -22.84 31.00
N LYS A 35 3.35 -23.78 31.43
CA LYS A 35 3.60 -24.63 32.60
C LYS A 35 4.88 -25.45 32.44
N LEU A 36 5.06 -26.12 31.29
CA LEU A 36 6.25 -26.93 31.01
C LEU A 36 7.53 -26.09 30.86
N ARG A 37 7.44 -24.84 30.39
CA ARG A 37 8.56 -23.87 30.33
C ARG A 37 9.06 -23.52 31.74
N ALA A 38 8.15 -23.32 32.69
CA ALA A 38 8.50 -22.99 34.08
C ALA A 38 9.31 -24.11 34.78
N GLU A 39 9.10 -25.37 34.39
CA GLU A 39 9.75 -26.55 35.00
C GLU A 39 11.22 -26.76 34.57
N ARG A 40 11.79 -25.93 33.66
CA ARG A 40 13.21 -25.91 33.19
C ARG A 40 13.82 -27.25 32.71
N ARG A 41 13.03 -28.32 32.50
CA ARG A 41 13.50 -29.66 32.09
C ARG A 41 13.27 -30.02 30.61
N THR A 42 12.62 -29.15 29.82
CA THR A 42 11.96 -29.55 28.54
C THR A 42 12.50 -28.86 27.27
N GLY A 43 13.58 -28.06 27.35
CA GLY A 43 14.00 -27.14 26.27
C GLY A 43 14.15 -27.75 24.87
N ARG A 44 14.69 -28.98 24.76
CA ARG A 44 14.85 -29.65 23.45
C ARG A 44 13.51 -30.13 22.85
N SER A 45 12.60 -30.62 23.70
CA SER A 45 11.27 -31.07 23.27
C SER A 45 10.38 -29.91 22.83
N ALA A 46 10.44 -28.79 23.58
CA ALA A 46 9.76 -27.55 23.21
C ALA A 46 10.24 -27.02 21.85
N ARG A 47 11.56 -26.99 21.62
CA ARG A 47 12.14 -26.59 20.32
C ARG A 47 11.63 -27.44 19.16
N MET A 48 11.57 -28.78 19.32
CA MET A 48 11.05 -29.66 18.27
C MET A 48 9.56 -29.41 17.99
N LEU A 49 8.75 -29.14 19.02
CA LEU A 49 7.35 -28.77 18.83
C LEU A 49 7.22 -27.45 18.09
N PHE A 50 8.02 -26.45 18.45
CA PHE A 50 8.04 -25.16 17.76
C PHE A 50 8.50 -25.30 16.31
N GLU A 51 9.47 -26.15 15.99
CA GLU A 51 9.83 -26.48 14.61
C GLU A 51 8.64 -27.09 13.84
N VAL A 52 7.86 -27.99 14.46
CA VAL A 52 6.64 -28.55 13.86
C VAL A 52 5.61 -27.44 13.59
N LEU A 53 5.33 -26.59 14.57
CA LEU A 53 4.38 -25.48 14.40
C LEU A 53 4.87 -24.44 13.38
N GLY A 54 6.16 -24.18 13.32
CA GLY A 54 6.78 -23.29 12.34
C GLY A 54 6.64 -23.79 10.91
N ASP A 55 6.89 -25.09 10.69
CA ASP A 55 6.66 -25.74 9.39
C ASP A 55 5.18 -25.67 8.98
N LEU A 56 4.24 -25.94 9.89
CA LEU A 56 2.81 -25.79 9.62
C LEU A 56 2.45 -24.33 9.27
N TRP A 57 2.97 -23.38 10.03
CA TRP A 57 2.67 -21.95 9.86
C TRP A 57 3.15 -21.40 8.53
N VAL A 58 4.42 -21.59 8.18
CA VAL A 58 4.98 -21.04 6.94
C VAL A 58 4.36 -21.69 5.70
N VAL A 59 4.10 -23.00 5.73
CA VAL A 59 3.50 -23.70 4.57
C VAL A 59 2.03 -23.30 4.37
N THR A 60 1.25 -23.13 5.44
CA THR A 60 -0.16 -22.74 5.31
C THR A 60 -0.37 -21.32 4.77
N ARG A 61 0.62 -20.43 4.93
CA ARG A 61 0.53 -19.02 4.48
C ARG A 61 1.34 -18.66 3.24
N ASN A 62 2.21 -19.54 2.76
CA ASN A 62 3.02 -19.31 1.57
C ASN A 62 2.56 -20.19 0.39
N PRO A 63 1.84 -19.64 -0.62
CA PRO A 63 1.28 -20.45 -1.69
C PRO A 63 2.34 -21.01 -2.64
N TYR A 64 3.54 -20.43 -2.72
CA TYR A 64 4.61 -20.98 -3.55
C TYR A 64 5.13 -22.31 -2.98
N ILE A 65 5.24 -22.40 -1.65
CA ILE A 65 5.59 -23.64 -0.96
C ILE A 65 4.44 -24.66 -1.10
N GLN A 66 3.18 -24.21 -0.98
CA GLN A 66 2.01 -25.10 -1.17
C GLN A 66 1.99 -25.73 -2.55
N ASP A 67 2.19 -24.92 -3.59
CA ASP A 67 2.14 -25.38 -4.97
C ASP A 67 3.34 -26.31 -5.28
N ASP A 68 4.53 -26.05 -4.72
CA ASP A 68 5.66 -26.98 -4.78
C ASP A 68 5.32 -28.34 -4.16
N LEU A 69 4.79 -28.36 -2.94
CA LEU A 69 4.45 -29.60 -2.23
C LEU A 69 3.29 -30.37 -2.87
N LEU A 70 2.31 -29.66 -3.46
CA LEU A 70 1.19 -30.28 -4.18
C LEU A 70 1.64 -31.02 -5.45
N GLU A 71 2.67 -30.51 -6.13
CA GLU A 71 3.19 -31.08 -7.37
C GLU A 71 4.35 -32.06 -7.13
N ASN A 72 5.14 -31.86 -6.07
CA ASN A 72 6.29 -32.69 -5.74
C ASN A 72 6.01 -33.61 -4.55
N ARG A 73 5.47 -34.80 -4.85
CA ARG A 73 5.13 -35.82 -3.86
C ARG A 73 6.31 -36.20 -2.95
N LYS A 74 7.54 -36.27 -3.46
CA LYS A 74 8.73 -36.64 -2.68
C LYS A 74 9.02 -35.59 -1.59
N ARG A 75 8.96 -34.30 -1.95
CA ARG A 75 9.19 -33.20 -0.98
C ARG A 75 8.09 -33.15 0.07
N PHE A 76 6.84 -33.40 -0.34
CA PHE A 76 5.72 -33.55 0.59
C PHE A 76 5.94 -34.70 1.58
N GLU A 77 6.26 -35.90 1.10
CA GLU A 77 6.53 -37.06 1.97
C GLU A 77 7.69 -36.80 2.93
N GLN A 78 8.75 -36.11 2.48
CA GLN A 78 9.86 -35.70 3.34
C GLN A 78 9.44 -34.73 4.45
N LEU A 79 8.58 -33.74 4.15
CA LEU A 79 8.04 -32.84 5.15
C LEU A 79 7.24 -33.62 6.20
N ILE A 80 6.27 -34.43 5.76
CA ILE A 80 5.39 -35.18 6.67
C ILE A 80 6.20 -36.17 7.52
N HIS A 81 7.21 -36.82 6.94
CA HIS A 81 8.12 -37.68 7.69
C HIS A 81 8.89 -36.90 8.76
N ALA A 82 9.44 -35.72 8.43
CA ALA A 82 10.17 -34.89 9.38
C ALA A 82 9.28 -34.41 10.55
N LEU A 83 8.04 -33.99 10.26
CA LEU A 83 7.07 -33.58 11.28
C LEU A 83 6.77 -34.72 12.26
N ASN A 84 6.38 -35.90 11.74
CA ASN A 84 6.07 -37.06 12.58
C ASN A 84 7.29 -37.53 13.37
N HIS A 85 8.47 -37.57 12.74
CA HIS A 85 9.71 -37.97 13.41
C HIS A 85 10.04 -37.06 14.61
N ARG A 86 9.85 -35.73 14.48
CA ARG A 86 10.02 -34.80 15.60
C ARG A 86 9.03 -35.09 16.73
N LEU A 87 7.77 -35.36 16.41
CA LEU A 87 6.75 -35.70 17.42
C LEU A 87 7.07 -37.03 18.13
N ASP A 88 7.50 -38.07 17.41
CA ASP A 88 7.95 -39.35 17.99
C ASP A 88 9.14 -39.16 18.94
N GLN A 89 10.07 -38.28 18.56
CA GLN A 89 11.20 -37.90 19.40
C GLN A 89 10.79 -37.14 20.66
N ILE A 90 9.70 -36.38 20.66
CA ILE A 90 9.17 -35.74 21.86
C ILE A 90 8.56 -36.81 22.78
N VAL A 91 7.78 -37.75 22.24
CA VAL A 91 7.17 -38.85 23.01
C VAL A 91 8.23 -39.67 23.73
N SER A 92 9.29 -40.09 23.04
CA SER A 92 10.36 -40.89 23.65
C SER A 92 11.12 -40.16 24.77
N ARG A 93 11.10 -38.82 24.77
CA ARG A 93 11.73 -37.96 25.78
C ARG A 93 10.78 -37.48 26.87
N ALA A 94 9.47 -37.70 26.72
CA ALA A 94 8.47 -37.23 27.67
C ALA A 94 8.55 -37.96 29.01
N ASN A 95 9.16 -39.16 29.08
CA ASN A 95 9.33 -39.95 30.30
C ASN A 95 8.03 -40.15 31.10
N GLY A 96 6.89 -40.29 30.41
CA GLY A 96 5.57 -40.45 31.05
C GLY A 96 4.93 -39.16 31.54
N ASN A 97 5.45 -37.98 31.20
CA ASN A 97 4.81 -36.70 31.51
C ASN A 97 3.48 -36.57 30.74
N VAL A 98 2.36 -36.62 31.47
CA VAL A 98 1.00 -36.61 30.93
C VAL A 98 0.70 -35.36 30.11
N GLU A 99 1.14 -34.19 30.60
CA GLU A 99 0.91 -32.90 29.93
C GLU A 99 1.67 -32.80 28.60
N ALA A 100 2.93 -33.26 28.60
CA ALA A 100 3.74 -33.28 27.38
C ALA A 100 3.17 -34.27 26.34
N LEU A 101 2.66 -35.42 26.77
CA LEU A 101 2.02 -36.39 25.89
C LEU A 101 0.72 -35.85 25.30
N ARG A 102 -0.11 -35.17 26.10
CA ARG A 102 -1.32 -34.50 25.66
C ARG A 102 -1.04 -33.41 24.61
N LEU A 103 0.00 -32.61 24.83
CA LEU A 103 0.45 -31.59 23.89
C LEU A 103 0.89 -32.20 22.55
N VAL A 104 1.61 -33.33 22.58
CA VAL A 104 2.00 -34.05 21.36
C VAL A 104 0.80 -34.66 20.65
N GLU A 105 -0.18 -35.18 21.38
CA GLU A 105 -1.42 -35.71 20.79
C GLU A 105 -2.16 -34.61 19.99
N ARG A 106 -2.33 -33.42 20.59
CA ARG A 106 -2.90 -32.27 19.87
C ARG A 106 -2.06 -31.85 18.67
N ALA A 107 -0.74 -31.86 18.79
CA ALA A 107 0.14 -31.57 17.65
C ALA A 107 0.03 -32.63 16.54
N ARG A 108 -0.18 -33.91 16.88
CA ARG A 108 -0.45 -34.98 15.90
C ARG A 108 -1.77 -34.76 15.18
N ASP A 109 -2.81 -34.31 15.87
CA ASP A 109 -4.08 -33.95 15.25
C ASP A 109 -3.89 -32.83 14.22
N ALA A 110 -3.14 -31.78 14.58
CA ALA A 110 -2.80 -30.68 13.68
C ALA A 110 -2.01 -31.16 12.45
N VAL A 111 -0.98 -31.98 12.63
CA VAL A 111 -0.20 -32.57 11.52
C VAL A 111 -1.06 -33.49 10.64
N SER A 112 -1.99 -34.24 11.23
CA SER A 112 -2.91 -35.12 10.50
C SER A 112 -3.90 -34.31 9.65
N ALA A 113 -4.47 -33.25 10.22
CA ALA A 113 -5.35 -32.33 9.52
C ALA A 113 -4.63 -31.63 8.35
N PHE A 114 -3.39 -31.18 8.59
CA PHE A 114 -2.50 -30.60 7.59
C PHE A 114 -2.17 -31.59 6.46
N THR A 115 -1.84 -32.84 6.80
CA THR A 115 -1.55 -33.89 5.82
C THR A 115 -2.78 -34.18 4.94
N ALA A 116 -3.97 -34.30 5.55
CA ALA A 116 -5.23 -34.54 4.86
C ALA A 116 -5.71 -33.34 4.02
N TRP A 117 -5.20 -32.13 4.28
CA TRP A 117 -5.59 -30.93 3.55
C TRP A 117 -5.08 -30.90 2.10
N PHE A 118 -3.89 -31.45 1.82
CA PHE A 118 -3.32 -31.48 0.46
C PHE A 118 -4.15 -32.28 -0.58
N PRO A 119 -4.53 -33.55 -0.33
CA PRO A 119 -5.36 -34.30 -1.27
C PRO A 119 -6.75 -33.66 -1.44
N ARG A 120 -7.37 -33.16 -0.35
CA ARG A 120 -8.64 -32.42 -0.41
C ARG A 120 -8.53 -31.18 -1.29
N THR A 121 -7.42 -30.44 -1.16
CA THR A 121 -7.13 -29.27 -1.99
C THR A 121 -7.02 -29.64 -3.46
N ARG A 122 -6.27 -30.70 -3.80
CA ARG A 122 -6.14 -31.18 -5.18
C ARG A 122 -7.49 -31.54 -5.79
N ASP A 123 -8.31 -32.27 -5.06
CA ASP A 123 -9.63 -32.71 -5.53
C ASP A 123 -10.61 -31.54 -5.69
N LEU A 124 -10.59 -30.59 -4.75
CA LEU A 124 -11.39 -29.37 -4.83
C LEU A 124 -10.94 -28.47 -6.00
N ARG A 125 -9.64 -28.29 -6.23
CA ARG A 125 -9.10 -27.58 -7.40
C ARG A 125 -9.59 -28.22 -8.71
N ALA A 126 -9.61 -29.55 -8.79
CA ALA A 126 -10.09 -30.28 -9.97
C ALA A 126 -11.61 -30.08 -10.20
N ARG A 127 -12.43 -30.18 -9.14
CA ARG A 127 -13.89 -29.94 -9.23
C ARG A 127 -14.22 -28.51 -9.64
N LEU A 128 -13.59 -27.52 -9.02
CA LEU A 128 -13.76 -26.10 -9.35
C LEU A 128 -13.38 -25.82 -10.80
N ARG A 129 -12.20 -26.28 -11.23
CA ARG A 129 -11.75 -26.10 -12.62
C ARG A 129 -12.76 -26.70 -13.61
N LYS A 130 -13.24 -27.91 -13.35
CA LYS A 130 -14.25 -28.58 -14.20
C LYS A 130 -15.57 -27.81 -14.28
N ARG A 131 -16.04 -27.27 -13.15
CA ARG A 131 -17.32 -26.54 -13.08
C ARG A 131 -17.23 -25.14 -13.69
N LEU A 132 -16.14 -24.42 -13.41
CA LEU A 132 -15.94 -23.05 -13.86
C LEU A 132 -15.55 -22.94 -15.33
N ALA A 133 -14.80 -23.91 -15.88
CA ALA A 133 -14.44 -23.92 -17.30
C ALA A 133 -15.63 -23.99 -18.27
N ARG A 134 -16.85 -24.26 -17.75
CA ARG A 134 -18.11 -24.23 -18.51
C ARG A 134 -18.75 -22.85 -18.60
N VAL A 135 -18.37 -21.92 -17.71
CA VAL A 135 -19.03 -20.62 -17.55
C VAL A 135 -18.09 -19.44 -17.75
N THR A 136 -16.78 -19.66 -17.66
CA THR A 136 -15.73 -18.67 -17.93
C THR A 136 -14.55 -19.36 -18.60
N ARG A 137 -13.68 -18.59 -19.26
CA ARG A 137 -12.46 -19.12 -19.87
C ARG A 137 -11.52 -19.71 -18.83
N ALA A 138 -10.72 -20.70 -19.26
CA ALA A 138 -9.78 -21.40 -18.38
C ALA A 138 -8.70 -20.48 -17.79
N ASP A 139 -8.26 -19.47 -18.54
CA ASP A 139 -7.28 -18.47 -18.11
C ASP A 139 -7.85 -17.42 -17.15
N ASN A 140 -9.17 -17.43 -16.90
CA ASN A 140 -9.79 -16.63 -15.85
C ASN A 140 -9.79 -17.35 -14.49
N ILE A 141 -9.32 -18.60 -14.39
CA ILE A 141 -9.36 -19.43 -13.18
C ILE A 141 -7.94 -19.69 -12.69
N ASP A 142 -7.47 -18.90 -11.72
CA ASP A 142 -6.07 -18.90 -11.29
C ASP A 142 -5.89 -19.41 -9.86
N PHE A 143 -5.13 -20.50 -9.74
CA PHE A 143 -4.75 -21.13 -8.46
C PHE A 143 -3.28 -20.84 -8.07
N GLY A 144 -2.53 -20.13 -8.91
CA GLY A 144 -1.10 -19.91 -8.74
C GLY A 144 -0.76 -18.92 -7.62
N GLY A 145 0.47 -19.03 -7.12
CA GLY A 145 0.98 -18.19 -6.03
C GLY A 145 0.82 -16.69 -6.26
N LEU A 146 1.19 -16.16 -7.43
CA LEU A 146 1.10 -14.73 -7.73
C LEU A 146 -0.34 -14.20 -7.60
N ALA A 147 -1.32 -14.91 -8.16
CA ALA A 147 -2.73 -14.53 -8.04
C ALA A 147 -3.17 -14.55 -6.58
N ARG A 148 -2.89 -15.64 -5.86
CA ARG A 148 -3.35 -15.81 -4.48
C ARG A 148 -2.72 -14.79 -3.52
N VAL A 149 -1.41 -14.54 -3.62
CA VAL A 149 -0.70 -13.55 -2.79
C VAL A 149 -1.23 -12.14 -3.04
N SER A 150 -1.38 -11.75 -4.31
CA SER A 150 -1.83 -10.39 -4.67
C SER A 150 -3.30 -10.12 -4.32
N HIS A 151 -4.06 -11.16 -3.98
CA HIS A 151 -5.48 -11.08 -3.61
C HIS A 151 -5.76 -11.47 -2.15
N ALA A 152 -4.74 -11.80 -1.35
CA ALA A 152 -4.89 -12.13 0.07
C ALA A 152 -5.07 -10.91 0.98
N THR A 153 -4.73 -9.71 0.49
CA THR A 153 -4.80 -8.47 1.26
C THR A 153 -5.25 -7.28 0.39
N ASP A 154 -5.76 -6.23 1.02
CA ASP A 154 -6.00 -4.92 0.41
C ASP A 154 -4.91 -3.90 0.85
N ALA A 155 -5.20 -2.60 0.88
CA ALA A 155 -4.22 -1.59 1.27
C ALA A 155 -3.94 -1.57 2.78
N THR A 156 -4.68 -2.35 3.59
CA THR A 156 -4.40 -2.52 5.02
C THR A 156 -3.17 -3.35 5.32
N ASP A 157 -2.75 -4.23 4.40
CA ASP A 157 -1.76 -5.29 4.64
C ASP A 157 -2.15 -6.38 5.67
N TRP A 158 -3.38 -6.37 6.20
CA TRP A 158 -3.88 -7.47 7.01
C TRP A 158 -4.15 -8.72 6.16
N ARG A 159 -3.84 -9.90 6.70
CA ARG A 159 -4.11 -11.22 6.12
C ARG A 159 -4.72 -12.12 7.18
N VAL A 160 -5.69 -12.95 6.80
CA VAL A 160 -6.24 -14.01 7.66
C VAL A 160 -6.03 -15.35 6.99
N GLU A 161 -6.60 -15.51 5.79
CA GLU A 161 -6.43 -16.68 4.92
C GLU A 161 -5.98 -16.27 3.50
N LEU A 162 -5.35 -17.21 2.79
CA LEU A 162 -5.12 -17.06 1.36
C LEU A 162 -6.40 -17.42 0.59
N PRO A 163 -6.74 -16.71 -0.50
CA PRO A 163 -7.83 -17.17 -1.36
C PRO A 163 -7.48 -18.54 -1.95
N PHE A 164 -8.48 -19.41 -2.06
CA PHE A 164 -8.33 -20.73 -2.67
C PHE A 164 -8.05 -20.62 -4.17
N VAL A 165 -8.75 -19.70 -4.83
CA VAL A 165 -8.66 -19.41 -6.27
C VAL A 165 -9.07 -17.97 -6.52
N VAL A 166 -8.48 -17.35 -7.53
CA VAL A 166 -8.88 -16.05 -8.05
C VAL A 166 -9.56 -16.24 -9.39
N ILE A 167 -10.75 -15.68 -9.55
CA ILE A 167 -11.53 -15.71 -10.79
C ILE A 167 -11.62 -14.30 -11.36
N SER A 168 -11.31 -14.11 -12.64
CA SER A 168 -11.37 -12.79 -13.30
C SER A 168 -12.26 -12.84 -14.54
N PRO A 169 -13.60 -12.69 -14.41
CA PRO A 169 -14.54 -12.75 -15.53
C PRO A 169 -14.22 -11.70 -16.61
N ASP A 170 -14.43 -12.02 -17.89
CA ASP A 170 -14.15 -11.09 -19.00
C ASP A 170 -15.33 -10.17 -19.33
N THR A 171 -16.54 -10.55 -18.90
CA THR A 171 -17.80 -9.83 -19.18
C THR A 171 -18.74 -9.84 -17.99
N GLU A 172 -19.63 -8.85 -17.92
CA GLU A 172 -20.67 -8.75 -16.89
C GLU A 172 -21.57 -10.00 -16.86
N LEU A 173 -21.94 -10.54 -18.02
CA LEU A 173 -22.83 -11.72 -18.12
C LEU A 173 -22.26 -13.00 -17.52
N GLU A 174 -20.93 -13.16 -17.48
CA GLU A 174 -20.28 -14.33 -16.87
C GLU A 174 -20.46 -14.38 -15.35
N VAL A 175 -20.57 -13.20 -14.71
CA VAL A 175 -20.53 -13.05 -13.25
C VAL A 175 -21.60 -13.89 -12.58
N LEU A 176 -22.84 -13.85 -13.09
CA LEU A 176 -23.96 -14.61 -12.53
C LEU A 176 -23.67 -16.12 -12.49
N ASN A 177 -23.17 -16.66 -13.59
CA ASN A 177 -22.88 -18.09 -13.70
C ASN A 177 -21.65 -18.51 -12.89
N VAL A 178 -20.68 -17.63 -12.72
CA VAL A 178 -19.54 -17.82 -11.82
C VAL A 178 -20.01 -17.85 -10.37
N VAL A 179 -20.86 -16.92 -9.95
CA VAL A 179 -21.43 -16.89 -8.58
C VAL A 179 -22.20 -18.16 -8.28
N ARG A 180 -23.09 -18.61 -9.20
CA ARG A 180 -23.82 -19.89 -9.06
C ARG A 180 -22.86 -21.07 -8.93
N ALA A 181 -21.85 -21.17 -9.80
CA ALA A 181 -20.85 -22.23 -9.77
C ALA A 181 -20.08 -22.31 -8.44
N CYS A 182 -19.71 -21.17 -7.87
CA CYS A 182 -19.02 -21.11 -6.58
C CYS A 182 -19.96 -21.48 -5.42
N SER A 183 -21.19 -20.95 -5.42
CA SER A 183 -22.21 -21.23 -4.43
C SER A 183 -22.60 -22.71 -4.38
N GLU A 184 -22.78 -23.36 -5.53
CA GLU A 184 -23.06 -24.80 -5.66
C GLU A 184 -21.97 -25.68 -5.02
N LEU A 185 -20.72 -25.21 -5.01
CA LEU A 185 -19.57 -25.92 -4.45
C LEU A 185 -19.28 -25.55 -2.99
N GLY A 186 -20.14 -24.73 -2.37
CA GLY A 186 -19.99 -24.30 -0.98
C GLY A 186 -18.86 -23.29 -0.75
N MET A 187 -18.37 -22.64 -1.80
CA MET A 187 -17.31 -21.64 -1.69
C MET A 187 -17.87 -20.30 -1.23
N THR A 188 -17.16 -19.61 -0.33
CA THR A 188 -17.45 -18.20 -0.03
C THR A 188 -16.78 -17.29 -1.05
N ILE A 189 -17.47 -16.26 -1.49
CA ILE A 189 -17.07 -15.32 -2.54
C ILE A 189 -16.62 -14.02 -1.89
N ILE A 190 -15.47 -13.49 -2.30
CA ILE A 190 -15.00 -12.13 -1.99
C ILE A 190 -15.02 -11.32 -3.28
N PRO A 191 -15.95 -10.37 -3.43
CA PRO A 191 -15.89 -9.38 -4.49
C PRO A 191 -14.65 -8.50 -4.32
N ARG A 192 -13.91 -8.26 -5.41
CA ARG A 192 -12.72 -7.41 -5.36
C ARG A 192 -12.54 -6.61 -6.64
N GLY A 193 -12.39 -5.29 -6.48
CA GLY A 193 -11.93 -4.39 -7.54
C GLY A 193 -10.42 -4.16 -7.47
N GLY A 194 -9.99 -2.89 -7.48
CA GLY A 194 -8.57 -2.51 -7.43
C GLY A 194 -7.79 -2.94 -6.17
N GLY A 195 -8.44 -3.41 -5.11
CA GLY A 195 -7.81 -3.84 -3.86
C GLY A 195 -7.19 -2.68 -3.06
N THR A 196 -7.86 -1.53 -3.04
CA THR A 196 -7.39 -0.28 -2.44
C THR A 196 -8.09 0.09 -1.13
N GLY A 197 -8.91 -0.81 -0.56
CA GLY A 197 -9.61 -0.58 0.70
C GLY A 197 -8.69 -0.55 1.92
N TYR A 198 -9.10 0.16 2.96
CA TYR A 198 -8.32 0.39 4.20
C TYR A 198 -8.93 -0.27 5.45
N THR A 199 -9.87 -1.19 5.27
CA THR A 199 -10.60 -1.82 6.39
C THR A 199 -10.54 -3.33 6.38
N GLY A 200 -9.91 -3.97 5.38
CA GLY A 200 -9.87 -5.43 5.28
C GLY A 200 -11.14 -6.03 4.69
N GLY A 201 -11.99 -5.24 4.03
CA GLY A 201 -13.24 -5.71 3.40
C GLY A 201 -13.01 -6.75 2.29
N ALA A 202 -11.84 -6.73 1.63
CA ALA A 202 -11.47 -7.69 0.59
C ALA A 202 -10.50 -8.80 1.09
N VAL A 203 -10.27 -8.91 2.41
CA VAL A 203 -9.41 -9.94 3.02
C VAL A 203 -10.22 -11.23 3.24
N PRO A 204 -9.79 -12.38 2.65
CA PRO A 204 -10.43 -13.66 2.89
C PRO A 204 -10.32 -14.11 4.35
N LEU A 205 -11.44 -14.53 4.94
CA LEU A 205 -11.48 -15.05 6.33
C LEU A 205 -11.43 -16.57 6.42
N HIS A 206 -11.62 -17.26 5.29
CA HIS A 206 -11.69 -18.71 5.23
C HIS A 206 -10.81 -19.26 4.10
N GLY A 207 -10.26 -20.46 4.27
CA GLY A 207 -9.38 -21.10 3.28
C GLY A 207 -10.10 -21.63 2.05
N ASP A 208 -11.44 -21.72 2.07
CA ASP A 208 -12.33 -22.11 0.96
C ASP A 208 -12.89 -20.89 0.21
N ALA A 209 -12.19 -19.76 0.29
CA ALA A 209 -12.69 -18.50 -0.22
C ALA A 209 -12.22 -18.24 -1.67
N VAL A 210 -13.13 -17.80 -2.52
CA VAL A 210 -12.92 -17.47 -3.94
C VAL A 210 -12.94 -15.96 -4.09
N VAL A 211 -11.86 -15.38 -4.59
CA VAL A 211 -11.86 -13.95 -4.93
C VAL A 211 -12.35 -13.80 -6.37
N ILE A 212 -13.40 -13.02 -6.59
CA ILE A 212 -13.82 -12.61 -7.94
C ILE A 212 -13.28 -11.21 -8.18
N ASN A 213 -12.25 -11.10 -9.02
CA ASN A 213 -11.65 -9.85 -9.44
C ASN A 213 -12.42 -9.24 -10.62
N THR A 214 -12.96 -8.03 -10.43
CA THR A 214 -13.78 -7.33 -11.43
C THR A 214 -12.99 -6.41 -12.36
N GLU A 215 -11.68 -6.26 -12.21
CA GLU A 215 -10.85 -5.30 -12.97
C GLU A 215 -10.87 -5.50 -14.50
N LYS A 216 -11.32 -6.66 -14.98
CA LYS A 216 -11.55 -6.92 -16.42
C LYS A 216 -12.88 -6.37 -16.96
N LEU A 217 -13.82 -6.04 -16.08
CA LEU A 217 -15.09 -5.38 -16.40
C LEU A 217 -14.84 -3.88 -16.58
N GLU A 218 -14.20 -3.54 -17.68
CA GLU A 218 -13.66 -2.20 -17.94
C GLU A 218 -14.44 -1.39 -18.98
N ALA A 219 -15.65 -1.81 -19.36
CA ALA A 219 -16.45 -1.03 -20.30
C ALA A 219 -16.92 0.29 -19.67
N LEU A 220 -16.69 1.38 -20.39
CA LEU A 220 -17.05 2.74 -20.00
C LEU A 220 -17.86 3.36 -21.14
N GLY A 221 -19.06 3.82 -20.85
CA GLY A 221 -19.96 4.48 -21.80
C GLY A 221 -19.51 5.89 -22.15
N GLU A 222 -20.11 6.44 -23.21
CA GLU A 222 -20.03 7.87 -23.52
C GLU A 222 -20.97 8.67 -22.62
N LEU A 223 -20.79 9.99 -22.60
CA LEU A 223 -21.66 10.88 -21.85
C LEU A 223 -23.05 10.94 -22.50
N GLU A 224 -24.09 10.70 -21.70
CA GLU A 224 -25.48 10.67 -22.15
C GLU A 224 -26.33 11.65 -21.35
N MET A 225 -27.09 12.51 -22.04
CA MET A 225 -28.14 13.31 -21.42
C MET A 225 -29.36 12.43 -21.17
N ARG A 226 -29.66 12.15 -19.92
CA ARG A 226 -30.74 11.25 -19.50
C ARG A 226 -31.85 12.03 -18.81
N THR A 227 -33.10 11.75 -19.17
CA THR A 227 -34.26 12.24 -18.41
C THR A 227 -34.49 11.29 -17.24
N LEU A 228 -34.45 11.80 -16.01
CA LEU A 228 -34.68 11.02 -14.79
C LEU A 228 -36.07 11.32 -14.23
N GLU A 229 -36.70 10.30 -13.66
CA GLU A 229 -38.00 10.45 -13.00
C GLU A 229 -37.91 11.43 -11.83
N GLY A 230 -38.76 12.46 -11.83
CA GLY A 230 -38.77 13.50 -10.80
C GLY A 230 -37.72 14.60 -10.97
N VAL A 231 -36.97 14.62 -12.07
CA VAL A 231 -35.99 15.67 -12.38
C VAL A 231 -36.45 16.44 -13.62
N ASN A 232 -36.60 17.77 -13.47
CA ASN A 232 -37.24 18.61 -14.50
C ASN A 232 -36.44 18.70 -15.81
N ASN A 233 -35.11 18.62 -15.74
CA ASN A 233 -34.22 18.79 -16.89
C ASN A 233 -33.41 17.50 -17.14
N PRO A 234 -33.06 17.18 -18.40
CA PRO A 234 -32.11 16.12 -18.69
C PRO A 234 -30.79 16.35 -17.97
N VAL A 235 -30.21 15.29 -17.40
CA VAL A 235 -28.96 15.34 -16.66
C VAL A 235 -27.87 14.55 -17.37
N PRO A 236 -26.62 15.01 -17.37
CA PRO A 236 -25.52 14.28 -17.97
C PRO A 236 -25.14 13.08 -17.08
N THR A 237 -25.01 11.92 -17.71
CA THR A 237 -24.74 10.66 -17.02
C THR A 237 -23.63 9.85 -17.69
N LEU A 238 -22.95 9.01 -16.92
CA LEU A 238 -21.97 8.05 -17.40
C LEU A 238 -22.25 6.66 -16.84
N ARG A 239 -22.30 5.65 -17.72
CA ARG A 239 -22.31 4.24 -17.33
C ARG A 239 -20.88 3.70 -17.25
N ALA A 240 -20.54 3.02 -16.16
CA ALA A 240 -19.27 2.34 -16.00
C ALA A 240 -19.45 0.93 -15.42
N GLU A 241 -18.70 -0.03 -15.96
CA GLU A 241 -18.59 -1.36 -15.35
C GLU A 241 -17.71 -1.34 -14.08
N ALA A 242 -17.88 -2.35 -13.23
CA ALA A 242 -17.32 -2.39 -11.88
C ALA A 242 -15.78 -2.38 -11.81
N GLY A 243 -15.11 -2.79 -12.89
CA GLY A 243 -13.65 -2.81 -13.03
C GLY A 243 -13.05 -1.52 -13.56
N VAL A 244 -13.87 -0.58 -14.03
CA VAL A 244 -13.36 0.71 -14.54
C VAL A 244 -12.67 1.46 -13.41
N VAL A 245 -11.41 1.83 -13.65
CA VAL A 245 -10.62 2.67 -12.72
C VAL A 245 -11.29 4.04 -12.62
N THR A 246 -11.49 4.53 -11.40
CA THR A 246 -12.21 5.78 -11.12
C THR A 246 -11.66 6.96 -11.91
N ARG A 247 -10.33 7.11 -11.99
CA ARG A 247 -9.66 8.14 -12.80
C ARG A 247 -10.12 8.16 -14.26
N ARG A 248 -10.37 7.01 -14.88
CA ARG A 248 -10.83 6.93 -16.28
C ARG A 248 -12.24 7.50 -16.45
N VAL A 249 -13.11 7.35 -15.44
CA VAL A 249 -14.45 7.97 -15.43
C VAL A 249 -14.32 9.48 -15.29
N SER A 250 -13.44 9.95 -14.40
CA SER A 250 -13.14 11.38 -14.25
C SER A 250 -12.62 11.98 -15.55
N GLU A 251 -11.63 11.37 -16.19
CA GLU A 251 -11.05 11.82 -17.46
C GLU A 251 -12.10 11.84 -18.59
N ARG A 252 -13.02 10.88 -18.62
CA ARG A 252 -14.13 10.84 -19.60
C ARG A 252 -15.11 11.99 -19.38
N ALA A 253 -15.46 12.29 -18.13
CA ALA A 253 -16.32 13.42 -17.80
C ALA A 253 -15.63 14.75 -18.14
N GLU A 254 -14.35 14.91 -17.75
CA GLU A 254 -13.54 16.11 -17.99
C GLU A 254 -13.36 16.40 -19.48
N ALA A 255 -13.10 15.37 -20.30
CA ALA A 255 -13.02 15.50 -21.74
C ALA A 255 -14.33 15.99 -22.39
N ALA A 256 -15.47 15.79 -21.72
CA ALA A 256 -16.78 16.27 -22.16
C ALA A 256 -17.20 17.59 -21.48
N GLY A 257 -16.32 18.22 -20.69
CA GLY A 257 -16.60 19.48 -20.00
C GLY A 257 -17.35 19.34 -18.66
N TYR A 258 -17.43 18.13 -18.12
CA TYR A 258 -18.08 17.82 -16.85
C TYR A 258 -17.09 17.31 -15.80
N ILE A 259 -17.56 17.16 -14.57
CA ILE A 259 -16.80 16.62 -13.45
C ILE A 259 -17.49 15.40 -12.88
N PHE A 260 -16.70 14.35 -12.67
CA PHE A 260 -17.10 13.24 -11.83
C PHE A 260 -16.81 13.59 -10.35
N ALA A 261 -17.87 13.56 -9.52
CA ALA A 261 -17.81 13.96 -8.12
C ALA A 261 -17.16 12.92 -7.20
N VAL A 262 -17.25 11.63 -7.55
CA VAL A 262 -16.68 10.54 -6.74
C VAL A 262 -15.17 10.49 -6.95
N ASP A 263 -14.42 11.19 -6.09
CA ASP A 263 -12.98 11.42 -6.25
C ASP A 263 -12.13 10.98 -5.05
N PRO A 264 -12.20 9.70 -4.61
CA PRO A 264 -11.39 9.21 -3.51
C PRO A 264 -9.89 9.44 -3.75
N THR A 265 -9.10 9.55 -2.68
CA THR A 265 -7.63 9.70 -2.76
C THR A 265 -6.99 8.54 -3.55
N SER A 266 -7.65 7.38 -3.62
CA SER A 266 -7.23 6.19 -4.36
C SER A 266 -7.74 6.15 -5.82
N GLN A 267 -8.33 7.21 -6.37
CA GLN A 267 -8.99 7.19 -7.70
C GLN A 267 -8.12 6.69 -8.86
N ASP A 268 -6.79 6.81 -8.75
CA ASP A 268 -5.86 6.29 -9.75
C ASP A 268 -5.83 4.75 -9.77
N ALA A 269 -6.36 4.06 -8.76
CA ALA A 269 -6.33 2.60 -8.66
C ALA A 269 -7.65 1.96 -8.17
N SER A 270 -8.52 2.71 -7.48
CA SER A 270 -9.84 2.23 -7.09
C SER A 270 -10.71 2.03 -8.32
N THR A 271 -11.68 1.12 -8.22
CA THR A 271 -12.61 0.84 -9.31
C THR A 271 -14.04 1.13 -8.89
N ILE A 272 -14.91 1.35 -9.88
CA ILE A 272 -16.31 1.74 -9.67
C ILE A 272 -17.08 0.78 -8.76
N GLY A 273 -16.91 -0.54 -8.94
CA GLY A 273 -17.57 -1.53 -8.08
C GLY A 273 -17.14 -1.42 -6.61
N GLY A 274 -15.87 -1.08 -6.37
CA GLY A 274 -15.36 -0.80 -5.03
C GLY A 274 -15.96 0.48 -4.45
N ASN A 275 -16.04 1.56 -5.24
CA ASN A 275 -16.61 2.83 -4.78
C ASN A 275 -18.08 2.65 -4.36
N VAL A 276 -18.87 1.91 -5.15
CA VAL A 276 -20.27 1.57 -4.79
C VAL A 276 -20.30 0.70 -3.53
N SER A 277 -19.48 -0.36 -3.45
CA SER A 277 -19.50 -1.26 -2.29
C SER A 277 -19.11 -0.57 -0.98
N MET A 278 -18.29 0.49 -1.04
CA MET A 278 -17.78 1.23 0.12
C MET A 278 -18.53 2.53 0.38
N ASN A 279 -19.41 2.96 -0.53
CA ASN A 279 -19.97 4.32 -0.56
C ASN A 279 -18.86 5.40 -0.51
N ALA A 280 -17.85 5.25 -1.38
CA ALA A 280 -16.64 6.07 -1.34
C ALA A 280 -16.94 7.57 -1.45
N GLY A 281 -16.24 8.37 -0.64
CA GLY A 281 -16.21 9.82 -0.71
C GLY A 281 -14.94 10.35 -1.38
N GLY A 282 -14.70 11.64 -1.21
CA GLY A 282 -13.50 12.32 -1.68
C GLY A 282 -13.51 13.78 -1.23
N LYS A 283 -12.67 14.62 -1.85
CA LYS A 283 -12.58 16.04 -1.50
C LYS A 283 -13.78 16.85 -2.00
N LYS A 284 -14.44 16.38 -3.06
CA LYS A 284 -15.63 17.04 -3.63
C LYS A 284 -16.93 16.68 -2.91
N ALA A 285 -16.87 15.81 -1.91
CA ALA A 285 -18.04 15.39 -1.14
C ALA A 285 -18.69 16.54 -0.37
N VAL A 286 -17.92 17.57 -0.03
CA VAL A 286 -18.43 18.81 0.55
C VAL A 286 -19.49 19.48 -0.32
N LEU A 287 -19.38 19.32 -1.64
CA LEU A 287 -20.33 19.89 -2.60
C LEU A 287 -21.40 18.87 -3.01
N TRP A 288 -21.00 17.70 -3.51
CA TRP A 288 -21.93 16.73 -4.14
C TRP A 288 -22.10 15.41 -3.38
N GLY A 289 -21.54 15.31 -2.17
CA GLY A 289 -21.63 14.10 -1.36
C GLY A 289 -20.80 12.91 -1.85
N THR A 290 -21.13 11.72 -1.36
CA THR A 290 -20.42 10.46 -1.59
C THR A 290 -20.94 9.72 -2.83
N THR A 291 -20.51 8.48 -3.03
CA THR A 291 -20.93 7.65 -4.16
C THR A 291 -22.45 7.51 -4.28
N LEU A 292 -23.17 7.23 -3.18
CA LEU A 292 -24.63 7.10 -3.18
C LEU A 292 -25.34 8.36 -3.68
N ASP A 293 -24.79 9.54 -3.36
CA ASP A 293 -25.36 10.83 -3.76
C ASP A 293 -25.38 11.04 -5.27
N ASN A 294 -24.49 10.36 -5.98
CA ASN A 294 -24.25 10.54 -7.41
C ASN A 294 -24.78 9.37 -8.26
N LEU A 295 -25.33 8.32 -7.63
CA LEU A 295 -25.84 7.14 -8.32
C LEU A 295 -27.25 7.38 -8.89
N VAL A 296 -27.39 7.14 -10.19
CA VAL A 296 -28.69 7.00 -10.87
C VAL A 296 -29.20 5.57 -10.73
N SER A 297 -28.33 4.59 -11.02
CA SER A 297 -28.63 3.18 -10.82
C SER A 297 -27.36 2.35 -10.68
N TRP A 298 -27.47 1.16 -10.10
CA TRP A 298 -26.40 0.16 -10.09
C TRP A 298 -26.95 -1.24 -10.25
N ARG A 299 -26.12 -2.10 -10.83
CA ARG A 299 -26.44 -3.48 -11.13
C ARG A 299 -25.53 -4.42 -10.37
N MET A 300 -26.09 -5.52 -9.89
CA MET A 300 -25.38 -6.52 -9.10
C MET A 300 -25.91 -7.93 -9.31
N VAL A 301 -25.10 -8.91 -8.90
CA VAL A 301 -25.49 -10.32 -8.77
C VAL A 301 -25.69 -10.64 -7.29
N THR A 302 -26.83 -11.23 -6.97
CA THR A 302 -27.23 -11.61 -5.60
C THR A 302 -26.60 -12.94 -5.16
N PRO A 303 -26.71 -13.32 -3.86
CA PRO A 303 -26.23 -14.61 -3.34
C PRO A 303 -26.88 -15.84 -3.97
N ASP A 304 -28.10 -15.71 -4.48
CA ASP A 304 -28.81 -16.76 -5.23
C ASP A 304 -28.41 -16.82 -6.70
N GLY A 305 -27.52 -15.91 -7.14
CA GLY A 305 -27.10 -15.81 -8.52
C GLY A 305 -28.22 -15.30 -9.41
N ASP A 306 -28.95 -14.29 -8.97
CA ASP A 306 -29.93 -13.57 -9.79
C ASP A 306 -29.43 -12.14 -10.07
N TRP A 307 -29.86 -11.58 -11.20
CA TRP A 307 -29.58 -10.20 -11.56
C TRP A 307 -30.50 -9.25 -10.80
N MET A 308 -29.92 -8.21 -10.23
CA MET A 308 -30.63 -7.13 -9.56
C MET A 308 -30.12 -5.78 -10.07
N GLU A 309 -31.03 -4.82 -10.26
CA GLU A 309 -30.71 -3.42 -10.51
C GLU A 309 -31.48 -2.55 -9.54
N VAL A 310 -30.81 -1.58 -8.93
CA VAL A 310 -31.43 -0.59 -8.06
C VAL A 310 -31.38 0.75 -8.78
N GLU A 311 -32.53 1.36 -8.95
CA GLU A 311 -32.72 2.68 -9.57
C GLU A 311 -33.12 3.70 -8.50
N ARG A 312 -32.47 4.88 -8.50
CA ARG A 312 -32.83 6.00 -7.62
C ARG A 312 -33.88 6.88 -8.31
N LEU A 313 -34.97 7.18 -7.61
CA LEU A 313 -36.05 8.04 -8.09
C LEU A 313 -35.96 9.42 -7.44
N ASN A 314 -36.49 10.45 -8.11
CA ASN A 314 -36.54 11.82 -7.61
C ASN A 314 -35.16 12.33 -7.14
N HIS A 315 -34.15 12.15 -7.98
CA HIS A 315 -32.77 12.49 -7.66
C HIS A 315 -32.60 14.01 -7.46
N ASN A 316 -32.15 14.46 -6.28
CA ASN A 316 -32.01 15.90 -5.98
C ASN A 316 -30.74 16.57 -6.54
N LEU A 317 -29.84 15.79 -7.13
CA LEU A 317 -28.55 16.26 -7.72
C LEU A 317 -27.59 16.87 -6.68
N GLY A 318 -27.90 16.70 -5.40
CA GLY A 318 -27.06 17.08 -4.26
C GLY A 318 -26.97 15.93 -3.27
N LYS A 319 -26.89 16.26 -1.98
CA LYS A 319 -26.71 15.25 -0.94
C LYS A 319 -28.05 14.59 -0.62
N ILE A 320 -28.12 13.27 -0.69
CA ILE A 320 -29.33 12.44 -0.58
C ILE A 320 -30.02 12.60 0.78
N HIS A 321 -29.26 12.88 1.84
CA HIS A 321 -29.80 13.01 3.20
C HIS A 321 -30.55 14.34 3.44
N GLU A 322 -30.38 15.33 2.56
CA GLU A 322 -31.11 16.60 2.60
C GLU A 322 -32.56 16.43 2.08
N GLN A 323 -32.86 15.33 1.38
CA GLN A 323 -34.22 15.02 0.96
C GLN A 323 -35.03 14.52 2.16
N GLU A 324 -36.26 15.00 2.32
CA GLU A 324 -37.16 14.51 3.37
C GLU A 324 -37.40 13.00 3.21
N THR A 325 -37.70 12.56 1.98
CA THR A 325 -37.95 11.16 1.64
C THR A 325 -37.19 10.75 0.39
N VAL A 326 -36.53 9.60 0.46
CA VAL A 326 -35.71 9.02 -0.62
C VAL A 326 -36.38 7.75 -1.11
N ARG A 327 -36.45 7.58 -2.44
CA ARG A 327 -37.12 6.45 -3.09
C ARG A 327 -36.19 5.72 -4.04
N PHE A 328 -36.27 4.39 -3.99
CA PHE A 328 -35.58 3.49 -4.91
C PHE A 328 -36.57 2.49 -5.50
N ARG A 329 -36.23 1.98 -6.69
CA ARG A 329 -36.94 0.91 -7.37
C ARG A 329 -35.97 -0.23 -7.62
N ILE A 330 -36.29 -1.42 -7.12
CA ILE A 330 -35.45 -2.61 -7.24
C ILE A 330 -36.04 -3.52 -8.32
N HIS A 331 -35.30 -3.71 -9.40
CA HIS A 331 -35.61 -4.61 -10.49
C HIS A 331 -34.85 -5.92 -10.35
N ARG A 332 -35.48 -7.02 -10.76
CA ARG A 332 -34.83 -8.32 -10.92
C ARG A 332 -34.93 -8.78 -12.36
N TYR A 333 -33.94 -9.54 -12.81
CA TYR A 333 -33.89 -10.04 -14.18
C TYR A 333 -33.61 -11.54 -14.22
N GLU A 334 -34.04 -12.18 -15.31
CA GLU A 334 -33.68 -13.55 -15.66
C GLU A 334 -32.19 -13.66 -15.98
N ALA A 335 -31.69 -14.90 -16.17
CA ALA A 335 -30.26 -15.16 -16.37
C ALA A 335 -29.65 -14.45 -17.61
N ASP A 336 -30.47 -14.08 -18.59
CA ASP A 336 -30.05 -13.28 -19.75
C ASP A 336 -29.66 -11.84 -19.37
N GLY A 337 -30.06 -11.39 -18.18
CA GLY A 337 -29.79 -10.07 -17.67
C GLY A 337 -30.61 -8.94 -18.32
N VAL A 338 -31.65 -9.26 -19.07
CA VAL A 338 -32.46 -8.28 -19.82
C VAL A 338 -33.95 -8.49 -19.56
N THR A 339 -34.40 -9.74 -19.51
CA THR A 339 -35.81 -10.05 -19.26
C THR A 339 -36.16 -9.83 -17.80
N ARG A 340 -37.16 -8.99 -17.51
CA ARG A 340 -37.59 -8.68 -16.15
C ARG A 340 -38.22 -9.91 -15.48
N LYS A 341 -37.87 -10.12 -14.21
CA LYS A 341 -38.36 -11.21 -13.36
C LYS A 341 -39.24 -10.65 -12.24
N GLY A 342 -40.56 -10.70 -12.46
CA GLY A 342 -41.55 -10.16 -11.53
C GLY A 342 -41.67 -8.64 -11.54
N GLU A 343 -42.51 -8.12 -10.65
CA GLU A 343 -42.76 -6.67 -10.51
C GLU A 343 -41.63 -5.96 -9.75
N PRO A 344 -41.29 -4.71 -10.10
CA PRO A 344 -40.30 -3.92 -9.37
C PRO A 344 -40.72 -3.66 -7.92
N GLN A 345 -39.78 -3.83 -6.99
CA GLN A 345 -40.04 -3.58 -5.57
C GLN A 345 -39.69 -2.12 -5.21
N PRO A 346 -40.63 -1.31 -4.70
CA PRO A 346 -40.31 0.01 -4.18
C PRO A 346 -39.61 -0.10 -2.82
N LEU A 347 -38.68 0.83 -2.57
CA LEU A 347 -38.05 1.03 -1.27
C LEU A 347 -38.03 2.52 -0.95
N GLU A 348 -38.56 2.89 0.21
CA GLU A 348 -38.71 4.28 0.64
C GLU A 348 -38.22 4.42 2.08
N MET A 349 -37.49 5.50 2.35
CA MET A 349 -36.98 5.81 3.68
C MET A 349 -36.74 7.32 3.83
N PRO A 350 -36.75 7.86 5.07
CA PRO A 350 -36.40 9.26 5.29
C PRO A 350 -34.93 9.52 4.93
N GLY A 351 -34.60 10.59 4.20
CA GLY A 351 -33.21 10.84 3.76
C GLY A 351 -32.23 10.99 4.92
N LYS A 352 -32.67 11.62 6.02
CA LYS A 352 -31.90 11.79 7.25
C LYS A 352 -31.46 10.48 7.93
N THR A 353 -31.99 9.32 7.56
CA THR A 353 -31.53 8.03 8.12
C THR A 353 -30.32 7.47 7.38
N LEU A 354 -29.96 8.02 6.21
CA LEU A 354 -28.83 7.53 5.41
C LEU A 354 -27.47 7.97 5.96
N ARG A 355 -27.44 9.03 6.77
CA ARG A 355 -26.26 9.57 7.45
C ARG A 355 -26.68 10.22 8.76
N LYS A 356 -25.84 10.14 9.79
CA LYS A 356 -26.05 10.88 11.04
C LYS A 356 -26.15 12.39 10.79
N GLU A 357 -27.15 13.02 11.40
CA GLU A 357 -27.42 14.44 11.27
C GLU A 357 -26.22 15.30 11.73
N GLY A 358 -25.93 16.37 11.00
CA GLY A 358 -24.78 17.26 11.25
C GLY A 358 -23.43 16.76 10.71
N LEU A 359 -23.36 15.56 10.11
CA LEU A 359 -22.12 15.01 9.56
C LEU A 359 -22.15 14.97 8.01
N GLY A 360 -21.05 15.37 7.37
CA GLY A 360 -20.95 15.35 5.90
C GLY A 360 -20.86 13.94 5.31
N LYS A 361 -20.28 13.01 6.07
CA LYS A 361 -20.02 11.61 5.67
C LYS A 361 -20.34 10.68 6.85
N ASP A 362 -20.90 9.51 6.55
CA ASP A 362 -21.13 8.44 7.53
C ASP A 362 -21.40 7.13 6.77
N VAL A 363 -20.57 6.12 7.02
CA VAL A 363 -20.69 4.77 6.41
C VAL A 363 -20.86 3.66 7.46
N THR A 364 -21.28 4.06 8.66
CA THR A 364 -21.39 3.21 9.86
C THR A 364 -22.60 2.28 9.78
N ASP A 365 -23.74 2.78 9.29
CA ASP A 365 -24.95 1.95 9.14
C ASP A 365 -24.82 0.98 7.95
N LYS A 366 -24.54 -0.28 8.27
CA LYS A 366 -24.47 -1.35 7.26
C LYS A 366 -25.82 -1.91 6.88
N PHE A 367 -26.90 -1.65 7.62
CA PHE A 367 -28.25 -2.03 7.22
C PHE A 367 -28.81 -1.06 6.18
N LEU A 368 -28.62 0.25 6.37
CA LEU A 368 -28.98 1.32 5.42
C LEU A 368 -30.39 1.17 4.85
N GLY A 369 -31.38 0.95 5.72
CA GLY A 369 -32.78 0.74 5.35
C GLY A 369 -33.03 -0.50 4.47
N GLY A 370 -32.09 -1.44 4.37
CA GLY A 370 -32.17 -2.60 3.50
C GLY A 370 -31.76 -2.34 2.04
N LEU A 371 -31.14 -1.21 1.74
CA LEU A 371 -30.69 -0.84 0.39
C LEU A 371 -29.57 -1.79 -0.11
N PRO A 372 -29.75 -2.54 -1.21
CA PRO A 372 -28.79 -3.59 -1.61
C PRO A 372 -27.47 -3.06 -2.21
N GLY A 373 -26.36 -3.73 -1.92
CA GLY A 373 -25.06 -3.56 -2.58
C GLY A 373 -24.22 -2.35 -2.13
N ILE A 374 -24.82 -1.16 -2.07
CA ILE A 374 -24.15 0.08 -1.63
C ILE A 374 -23.78 0.02 -0.15
N GLN A 375 -22.55 0.41 0.20
CA GLN A 375 -22.03 0.44 1.58
C GLN A 375 -21.89 -0.94 2.28
N LYS A 376 -22.19 -2.05 1.58
CA LYS A 376 -22.20 -3.41 2.15
C LYS A 376 -20.86 -4.13 2.06
N GLU A 377 -19.86 -3.52 1.44
CA GLU A 377 -18.50 -4.08 1.33
C GLU A 377 -18.47 -5.47 0.66
N GLY A 378 -19.37 -5.68 -0.30
CA GLY A 378 -19.51 -6.96 -1.01
C GLY A 378 -20.12 -8.08 -0.17
N CYS A 379 -20.77 -7.76 0.96
CA CYS A 379 -21.38 -8.77 1.81
C CYS A 379 -22.73 -9.25 1.28
N ASP A 380 -23.50 -8.51 0.48
CA ASP A 380 -24.82 -8.97 0.01
C ASP A 380 -24.90 -9.22 -1.50
N GLY A 381 -23.76 -9.18 -2.19
CA GLY A 381 -23.65 -9.51 -3.60
C GLY A 381 -22.44 -8.87 -4.26
N LEU A 382 -22.42 -8.91 -5.59
CA LEU A 382 -21.32 -8.41 -6.42
C LEU A 382 -21.81 -7.32 -7.37
N ILE A 383 -21.33 -6.08 -7.20
CA ILE A 383 -21.60 -4.97 -8.13
C ILE A 383 -20.92 -5.24 -9.48
N THR A 384 -21.64 -5.09 -10.58
CA THR A 384 -21.13 -5.34 -11.94
C THR A 384 -21.07 -4.09 -12.80
N SER A 385 -21.99 -3.14 -12.62
CA SER A 385 -21.97 -1.85 -13.30
C SER A 385 -22.80 -0.80 -12.55
N ALA A 386 -22.57 0.47 -12.85
CA ALA A 386 -23.32 1.59 -12.29
C ALA A 386 -23.44 2.75 -13.27
N VAL A 387 -24.47 3.57 -13.09
CA VAL A 387 -24.73 4.80 -13.82
C VAL A 387 -24.69 5.96 -12.84
N PHE A 388 -23.89 6.97 -13.17
CA PHE A 388 -23.68 8.14 -12.34
C PHE A 388 -24.16 9.41 -13.01
N VAL A 389 -24.63 10.36 -12.22
CA VAL A 389 -24.69 11.77 -12.62
C VAL A 389 -23.26 12.33 -12.65
N VAL A 390 -22.97 13.15 -13.66
CA VAL A 390 -21.77 14.02 -13.67
C VAL A 390 -22.21 15.47 -13.57
N HIS A 391 -21.33 16.35 -13.10
CA HIS A 391 -21.70 17.72 -12.74
C HIS A 391 -20.98 18.74 -13.60
N ARG A 392 -21.55 19.93 -13.73
CA ARG A 392 -20.81 21.09 -14.27
C ARG A 392 -20.05 21.74 -13.12
N MET A 393 -18.75 21.96 -13.28
CA MET A 393 -18.00 22.82 -12.36
C MET A 393 -18.33 24.28 -12.66
N PRO A 394 -18.41 25.17 -11.65
CA PRO A 394 -18.43 26.60 -11.91
C PRO A 394 -17.16 27.06 -12.66
N GLU A 395 -17.29 28.09 -13.50
CA GLU A 395 -16.22 28.52 -14.41
C GLU A 395 -15.02 29.15 -13.68
N GLN A 396 -15.29 29.91 -12.63
CA GLN A 396 -14.30 30.68 -11.91
C GLN A 396 -13.91 29.95 -10.63
N ILE A 397 -12.62 29.63 -10.48
CA ILE A 397 -12.09 28.93 -9.31
C ILE A 397 -10.87 29.70 -8.78
N ARG A 398 -10.82 29.88 -7.46
CA ARG A 398 -9.66 30.38 -6.72
C ARG A 398 -9.26 29.34 -5.68
N THR A 399 -7.98 28.98 -5.65
CA THR A 399 -7.46 28.12 -4.59
C THR A 399 -6.84 29.00 -3.51
N VAL A 400 -7.32 28.87 -2.27
CA VAL A 400 -6.80 29.59 -1.11
C VAL A 400 -5.98 28.64 -0.26
N CYS A 401 -4.78 29.06 0.13
CA CYS A 401 -3.91 28.36 1.08
C CYS A 401 -3.73 29.24 2.32
N LEU A 402 -4.00 28.69 3.50
CA LEU A 402 -3.85 29.37 4.79
C LEU A 402 -2.79 28.65 5.62
N GLU A 403 -1.80 29.38 6.12
CA GLU A 403 -0.69 28.87 6.93
C GLU A 403 -0.77 29.44 8.35
N PHE A 404 -0.80 28.57 9.36
CA PHE A 404 -0.86 28.96 10.77
C PHE A 404 0.41 28.52 11.49
N PHE A 405 1.09 29.45 12.17
CA PHE A 405 2.40 29.22 12.81
C PHE A 405 2.33 29.15 14.34
N ASP A 406 1.27 29.68 14.94
CA ASP A 406 1.05 29.64 16.40
C ASP A 406 0.94 28.19 16.88
N SER A 407 1.53 27.89 18.04
CA SER A 407 1.41 26.59 18.70
C SER A 407 0.05 26.40 19.39
N ASP A 408 -0.66 27.49 19.69
CA ASP A 408 -2.03 27.46 20.22
C ASP A 408 -3.06 27.18 19.12
N LEU A 409 -3.20 25.89 18.76
CA LEU A 409 -4.09 25.44 17.67
C LEU A 409 -5.58 25.73 17.95
N ALA A 410 -5.98 25.90 19.22
CA ALA A 410 -7.36 26.24 19.57
C ALA A 410 -7.80 27.60 18.98
N ARG A 411 -6.85 28.48 18.66
CA ARG A 411 -7.12 29.75 17.98
C ARG A 411 -7.31 29.58 16.48
N ALA A 412 -6.66 28.58 15.89
CA ALA A 412 -6.59 28.37 14.45
C ALA A 412 -7.74 27.50 13.92
N VAL A 413 -8.11 26.43 14.63
CA VAL A 413 -9.16 25.48 14.19
C VAL A 413 -10.52 26.14 13.92
N PRO A 414 -11.00 27.13 14.71
CA PRO A 414 -12.26 27.83 14.41
C PRO A 414 -12.32 28.47 13.02
N ALA A 415 -11.17 28.80 12.41
CA ALA A 415 -11.12 29.34 11.05
C ALA A 415 -11.75 28.40 10.00
N ILE A 416 -11.79 27.10 10.26
CA ILE A 416 -12.45 26.12 9.38
C ILE A 416 -13.96 26.36 9.36
N VAL A 417 -14.58 26.44 10.54
CA VAL A 417 -16.03 26.65 10.71
C VAL A 417 -16.43 28.02 10.19
N GLU A 418 -15.71 29.07 10.61
CA GLU A 418 -15.98 30.46 10.18
C GLU A 418 -15.89 30.62 8.66
N THR A 419 -14.88 29.98 8.03
CA THR A 419 -14.75 30.00 6.57
C THR A 419 -15.91 29.28 5.90
N LYS A 420 -16.31 28.12 6.43
CA LYS A 420 -17.40 27.34 5.85
C LYS A 420 -18.74 28.08 5.98
N ASP A 421 -19.08 28.55 7.17
CA ASP A 421 -20.32 29.27 7.45
C ASP A 421 -20.40 30.55 6.60
N TYR A 422 -19.28 31.27 6.46
CA TYR A 422 -19.20 32.45 5.58
C TYR A 422 -19.50 32.09 4.13
N LEU A 423 -18.88 31.03 3.58
CA LEU A 423 -19.06 30.65 2.19
C LEU A 423 -20.46 30.06 1.91
N ASP A 424 -21.00 29.25 2.83
CA ASP A 424 -22.35 28.68 2.72
C ASP A 424 -23.44 29.76 2.72
N ALA A 425 -23.18 30.92 3.34
CA ALA A 425 -24.11 32.04 3.38
C ALA A 425 -24.12 32.90 2.08
N LEU A 426 -23.22 32.64 1.13
CA LEU A 426 -23.10 33.41 -0.11
C LEU A 426 -23.84 32.74 -1.28
N ASP A 427 -24.70 33.52 -1.95
CA ASP A 427 -25.34 33.07 -3.20
C ASP A 427 -24.38 33.13 -4.40
N GLY A 428 -24.27 32.01 -5.11
CA GLY A 428 -23.48 31.89 -6.35
C GLY A 428 -21.98 31.64 -6.12
N VAL A 429 -21.57 31.41 -4.88
CA VAL A 429 -20.23 30.96 -4.50
C VAL A 429 -20.35 29.62 -3.77
N VAL A 430 -19.49 28.66 -4.09
CA VAL A 430 -19.49 27.34 -3.48
C VAL A 430 -18.10 26.92 -3.04
N LEU A 431 -18.04 26.21 -1.92
CA LEU A 431 -16.83 25.52 -1.47
C LEU A 431 -16.76 24.14 -2.15
N SER A 432 -15.77 23.95 -3.03
CA SER A 432 -15.62 22.71 -3.80
C SER A 432 -14.59 21.73 -3.22
N GLY A 433 -13.82 22.18 -2.24
CA GLY A 433 -12.92 21.35 -1.44
C GLY A 433 -12.29 22.19 -0.33
N LEU A 434 -12.10 21.60 0.85
CA LEU A 434 -11.42 22.20 1.99
C LEU A 434 -10.66 21.10 2.72
N GLU A 435 -9.34 21.15 2.63
CA GLU A 435 -8.42 20.17 3.20
C GLU A 435 -7.53 20.79 4.26
N HIS A 436 -7.06 19.94 5.17
CA HIS A 436 -6.15 20.32 6.23
C HIS A 436 -5.00 19.33 6.38
N LEU A 437 -3.81 19.84 6.68
CA LEU A 437 -2.62 19.09 7.06
C LEU A 437 -2.12 19.56 8.44
N ASP A 438 -1.91 18.60 9.36
CA ASP A 438 -1.25 18.88 10.64
C ASP A 438 0.27 19.07 10.49
N GLU A 439 0.94 19.51 11.55
CA GLU A 439 2.40 19.73 11.55
C GLU A 439 3.20 18.48 11.16
N ARG A 440 2.73 17.28 11.51
CA ARG A 440 3.43 16.02 11.22
C ARG A 440 3.36 15.72 9.72
N TYR A 441 2.22 15.95 9.10
CA TYR A 441 2.05 15.86 7.66
C TYR A 441 2.83 16.95 6.93
N VAL A 442 2.79 18.20 7.38
CA VAL A 442 3.58 19.30 6.81
C VAL A 442 5.07 18.92 6.75
N ARG A 443 5.60 18.32 7.82
CA ARG A 443 6.98 17.78 7.84
C ARG A 443 7.15 16.60 6.90
N ALA A 444 6.25 15.62 6.93
CA ALA A 444 6.37 14.38 6.17
C ALA A 444 6.31 14.60 4.64
N VAL A 445 5.46 15.53 4.18
CA VAL A 445 5.34 15.84 2.74
C VAL A 445 6.43 16.80 2.25
N LYS A 446 7.35 17.22 3.13
CA LYS A 446 8.36 18.26 2.86
C LYS A 446 7.72 19.52 2.28
N TYR A 447 6.68 20.00 2.98
CA TYR A 447 5.89 21.16 2.57
C TYR A 447 6.77 22.38 2.31
N SER A 448 6.49 23.07 1.20
CA SER A 448 7.13 24.35 0.88
C SER A 448 6.28 25.48 1.45
N THR A 449 6.75 26.06 2.57
CA THR A 449 6.14 27.25 3.19
C THR A 449 6.08 28.40 2.17
N LYS A 450 4.91 29.02 2.03
CA LYS A 450 4.67 30.16 1.15
C LYS A 450 4.98 31.47 1.85
N ALA A 451 4.72 31.56 3.15
CA ALA A 451 5.16 32.68 3.96
C ALA A 451 6.70 32.80 3.94
N PRO A 452 7.26 34.02 3.99
CA PRO A 452 8.70 34.25 4.06
C PRO A 452 9.25 33.96 5.47
N ARG A 453 8.93 32.78 6.03
CA ARG A 453 9.34 32.32 7.34
C ARG A 453 10.27 31.10 7.22
N ARG A 454 11.19 30.97 8.17
CA ARG A 454 12.06 29.78 8.29
C ARG A 454 11.35 28.60 8.94
N GLU A 455 10.28 28.88 9.69
CA GLU A 455 9.54 27.87 10.43
C GLU A 455 8.50 27.19 9.53
N LEU A 456 8.20 25.93 9.85
CA LEU A 456 7.07 25.23 9.22
C LEU A 456 5.77 25.58 9.93
N PRO A 457 4.67 25.77 9.19
CA PRO A 457 3.35 25.97 9.79
C PRO A 457 2.96 24.75 10.64
N LYS A 458 2.21 25.01 11.72
CA LYS A 458 1.61 23.99 12.58
C LYS A 458 0.34 23.41 11.98
N MET A 459 -0.35 24.22 11.18
CA MET A 459 -1.56 23.84 10.47
C MET A 459 -1.58 24.53 9.10
N VAL A 460 -1.96 23.77 8.07
CA VAL A 460 -2.18 24.30 6.72
C VAL A 460 -3.59 23.95 6.26
N LEU A 461 -4.35 24.94 5.77
CA LEU A 461 -5.62 24.74 5.08
C LEU A 461 -5.45 25.02 3.58
N VAL A 462 -6.01 24.17 2.73
CA VAL A 462 -6.05 24.37 1.28
C VAL A 462 -7.48 24.18 0.81
N MET A 463 -8.04 25.14 0.09
CA MET A 463 -9.42 25.10 -0.35
C MET A 463 -9.63 25.64 -1.75
N ASP A 464 -10.65 25.14 -2.44
CA ASP A 464 -11.10 25.64 -3.74
C ASP A 464 -12.47 26.33 -3.58
N ILE A 465 -12.49 27.64 -3.81
CA ILE A 465 -13.70 28.48 -3.84
C ILE A 465 -14.07 28.65 -5.31
N ALA A 466 -15.32 28.33 -5.67
CA ALA A 466 -15.78 28.33 -7.05
C ALA A 466 -17.10 29.08 -7.22
N GLY A 467 -17.36 29.60 -8.42
CA GLY A 467 -18.59 30.30 -8.79
C GLY A 467 -18.57 30.66 -10.28
N ASP A 468 -19.68 31.15 -10.80
CA ASP A 468 -19.75 31.60 -12.20
C ASP A 468 -19.40 33.09 -12.36
N ASP A 469 -19.41 33.85 -11.25
CA ASP A 469 -19.05 35.28 -11.21
C ASP A 469 -17.63 35.46 -10.64
N GLU A 470 -16.70 35.92 -11.49
CA GLU A 470 -15.29 36.09 -11.11
C GLU A 470 -15.12 37.09 -9.95
N ALA A 471 -15.88 38.18 -9.94
CA ALA A 471 -15.76 39.23 -8.94
C ALA A 471 -16.19 38.71 -7.56
N ARG A 472 -17.31 37.99 -7.50
CA ARG A 472 -17.80 37.37 -6.26
C ARG A 472 -16.83 36.34 -5.71
N VAL A 473 -16.28 35.47 -6.57
CA VAL A 473 -15.31 34.45 -6.14
C VAL A 473 -14.03 35.11 -5.61
N ALA A 474 -13.55 36.17 -6.27
CA ALA A 474 -12.37 36.92 -5.83
C ALA A 474 -12.59 37.65 -4.49
N GLU A 475 -13.77 38.26 -4.31
CA GLU A 475 -14.17 38.89 -3.06
C GLU A 475 -14.26 37.88 -1.91
N ALA A 476 -14.92 36.73 -2.16
CA ALA A 476 -15.03 35.64 -1.19
C ALA A 476 -13.65 35.10 -0.78
N ALA A 477 -12.77 34.84 -1.74
CA ALA A 477 -11.41 34.39 -1.46
C ALA A 477 -10.61 35.40 -0.62
N SER A 478 -10.76 36.70 -0.91
CA SER A 478 -10.11 37.77 -0.13
C SER A 478 -10.69 37.87 1.29
N ALA A 479 -11.99 37.68 1.46
CA ALA A 479 -12.65 37.67 2.77
C ALA A 479 -12.18 36.50 3.64
N VAL A 480 -12.06 35.30 3.06
CA VAL A 480 -11.51 34.13 3.76
C VAL A 480 -10.09 34.38 4.28
N VAL A 481 -9.23 35.02 3.48
CA VAL A 481 -7.89 35.42 3.93
C VAL A 481 -7.96 36.41 5.10
N ARG A 482 -8.88 37.38 5.07
CA ARG A 482 -9.07 38.32 6.19
C ARG A 482 -9.52 37.62 7.48
N LEU A 483 -10.45 36.65 7.38
CA LEU A 483 -10.88 35.83 8.53
C LEU A 483 -9.69 35.05 9.12
N ALA A 484 -8.88 34.41 8.27
CA ALA A 484 -7.69 33.69 8.71
C ALA A 484 -6.66 34.61 9.40
N ASN A 485 -6.43 35.82 8.86
CA ASN A 485 -5.51 36.80 9.44
C ASN A 485 -5.94 37.23 10.86
N GLN A 486 -7.24 37.37 11.13
CA GLN A 486 -7.76 37.68 12.48
C GLN A 486 -7.44 36.57 13.50
N ARG A 487 -7.25 35.34 13.02
CA ARG A 487 -6.84 34.17 13.81
C ARG A 487 -5.31 33.94 13.80
N GLY A 488 -4.52 34.87 13.28
CA GLY A 488 -3.06 34.77 13.22
C GLY A 488 -2.52 33.87 12.11
N GLY A 489 -3.37 33.49 11.14
CA GLY A 489 -2.93 32.80 9.92
C GLY A 489 -2.44 33.77 8.85
N GLU A 490 -1.69 33.25 7.87
CA GLU A 490 -1.29 33.96 6.65
C GLU A 490 -1.95 33.30 5.44
N GLY A 491 -2.60 34.09 4.56
CA GLY A 491 -3.36 33.57 3.44
C GLY A 491 -2.79 33.91 2.06
N PHE A 492 -2.87 32.95 1.13
CA PHE A 492 -2.37 33.05 -0.24
C PHE A 492 -3.45 32.60 -1.22
N ILE A 493 -3.60 33.30 -2.35
CA ILE A 493 -4.62 33.02 -3.36
C ILE A 493 -3.94 32.66 -4.68
N ALA A 494 -4.26 31.49 -5.22
CA ALA A 494 -3.84 31.05 -6.55
C ALA A 494 -4.99 31.21 -7.54
N THR A 495 -4.72 31.95 -8.63
CA THR A 495 -5.68 32.26 -9.69
C THR A 495 -5.46 31.38 -10.94
N SER A 496 -4.21 31.20 -11.37
CA SER A 496 -3.89 30.41 -12.56
C SER A 496 -4.02 28.91 -12.33
N PRO A 497 -4.43 28.12 -13.34
CA PRO A 497 -4.49 26.66 -13.23
C PRO A 497 -3.19 26.02 -12.74
N GLU A 498 -2.03 26.55 -13.15
CA GLU A 498 -0.70 26.09 -12.75
C GLU A 498 -0.46 26.31 -11.26
N ALA A 499 -0.74 27.51 -10.76
CA ALA A 499 -0.57 27.85 -9.35
C ALA A 499 -1.54 27.03 -8.46
N ARG A 500 -2.79 26.86 -8.92
CA ARG A 500 -3.78 26.01 -8.24
C ARG A 500 -3.29 24.57 -8.15
N ARG A 501 -2.85 23.98 -9.26
CA ARG A 501 -2.26 22.63 -9.27
C ARG A 501 -1.09 22.53 -8.29
N GLN A 502 -0.20 23.52 -8.26
CA GLN A 502 0.95 23.54 -7.35
C GLN A 502 0.54 23.51 -5.87
N PHE A 503 -0.48 24.26 -5.47
CA PHE A 503 -0.99 24.27 -4.09
C PHE A 503 -1.54 22.89 -3.68
N TRP A 504 -2.16 22.17 -4.60
CA TRP A 504 -2.75 20.85 -4.36
C TRP A 504 -1.75 19.68 -4.39
N LEU A 505 -0.53 19.87 -4.94
CA LEU A 505 0.48 18.81 -5.00
C LEU A 505 0.92 18.31 -3.62
N ASP A 506 0.96 19.19 -2.61
CA ASP A 506 1.34 18.82 -1.25
C ASP A 506 0.33 17.83 -0.64
N ARG A 507 -0.97 18.05 -0.87
CA ARG A 507 -2.05 17.17 -0.42
C ARG A 507 -2.02 15.79 -1.07
N ALA A 508 -1.54 15.68 -2.31
CA ALA A 508 -1.44 14.40 -3.02
C ALA A 508 -0.33 13.47 -2.46
N ARG A 509 0.59 14.03 -1.64
CA ARG A 509 1.76 13.34 -1.09
C ARG A 509 1.61 12.84 0.36
N THR A 510 0.40 12.89 0.94
CA THR A 510 0.16 12.46 2.33
C THR A 510 0.58 11.02 2.63
N ALA A 511 0.61 10.13 1.65
CA ALA A 511 1.14 8.77 1.80
C ALA A 511 2.60 8.70 2.31
N ALA A 512 3.39 9.78 2.16
CA ALA A 512 4.79 9.86 2.62
C ALA A 512 4.97 9.68 4.13
N ILE A 513 3.93 9.92 4.95
CA ILE A 513 4.01 9.76 6.42
C ILE A 513 4.45 8.35 6.85
N ALA A 514 4.17 7.36 6.01
CA ALA A 514 4.46 5.95 6.28
C ALA A 514 5.94 5.56 5.98
N ALA A 515 6.73 6.44 5.35
CA ALA A 515 8.14 6.17 5.06
C ALA A 515 8.98 5.94 6.34
N HIS A 516 8.52 6.40 7.49
CA HIS A 516 9.22 6.27 8.77
C HIS A 516 9.17 4.86 9.41
N THR A 517 8.25 3.98 9.00
CA THR A 517 8.00 2.67 9.65
C THR A 517 7.97 1.49 8.67
N ASN A 518 8.80 1.56 7.61
CA ASN A 518 8.76 0.61 6.49
C ASN A 518 7.33 0.46 5.91
N ALA A 519 6.61 1.58 5.78
CA ALA A 519 5.33 1.68 5.10
C ALA A 519 4.14 0.92 5.69
N PHE A 520 4.24 0.41 6.92
CA PHE A 520 3.06 -0.07 7.65
C PHE A 520 2.53 1.02 8.59
N LYS A 521 1.22 1.27 8.51
CA LYS A 521 0.50 2.23 9.35
C LYS A 521 -0.94 1.77 9.55
N ILE A 522 -1.47 2.04 10.72
CA ILE A 522 -2.91 1.91 11.01
C ILE A 522 -3.58 3.19 10.51
N ASN A 523 -4.64 3.03 9.72
CA ASN A 523 -5.38 4.14 9.12
C ASN A 523 -6.81 4.11 9.62
N GLU A 524 -7.23 5.19 10.25
CA GLU A 524 -8.61 5.41 10.66
C GLU A 524 -9.14 6.67 9.99
N ASP A 525 -10.44 6.71 9.74
CA ASP A 525 -11.18 7.85 9.17
C ASP A 525 -12.43 8.05 10.01
N VAL A 526 -12.40 9.01 10.93
CA VAL A 526 -13.54 9.36 11.76
C VAL A 526 -14.20 10.63 11.24
N VAL A 527 -15.48 10.84 11.52
CA VAL A 527 -16.15 12.09 11.15
C VAL A 527 -16.60 12.79 12.41
N ILE A 528 -16.15 14.03 12.57
CA ILE A 528 -16.35 14.86 13.76
C ILE A 528 -17.24 16.05 13.37
N PRO A 529 -18.24 16.43 14.18
CA PRO A 529 -18.97 17.68 13.99
C PRO A 529 -18.00 18.87 13.86
N LEU A 530 -18.28 19.79 12.95
CA LEU A 530 -17.33 20.85 12.60
C LEU A 530 -16.99 21.76 13.78
N ASP A 531 -17.99 22.05 14.62
CA ASP A 531 -17.86 22.82 15.86
C ASP A 531 -17.02 22.11 16.94
N LYS A 532 -16.77 20.80 16.79
CA LYS A 532 -16.04 19.94 17.71
C LYS A 532 -14.63 19.57 17.25
N LEU A 533 -14.18 20.07 16.10
CA LEU A 533 -12.85 19.77 15.57
C LEU A 533 -11.70 20.23 16.48
N SER A 534 -11.88 21.33 17.22
CA SER A 534 -10.84 21.83 18.14
C SER A 534 -10.63 20.88 19.32
N GLU A 535 -11.74 20.41 19.92
CA GLU A 535 -11.75 19.46 21.03
C GLU A 535 -11.15 18.11 20.60
N TYR A 536 -11.47 17.65 19.39
CA TYR A 536 -10.85 16.44 18.83
C TYR A 536 -9.33 16.59 18.65
N ASN A 537 -8.87 17.69 18.05
CA ASN A 537 -7.45 17.94 17.84
C ASN A 537 -6.66 18.02 19.15
N GLU A 538 -7.23 18.67 20.17
CA GLU A 538 -6.65 18.70 21.52
C GLU A 538 -6.46 17.28 22.07
N GLY A 539 -7.50 16.44 22.00
CA GLY A 539 -7.42 15.05 22.46
C GLY A 539 -6.35 14.23 21.73
N ILE A 540 -6.20 14.42 20.42
CA ILE A 540 -5.13 13.80 19.63
C ILE A 540 -3.73 14.29 20.05
N GLU A 541 -3.55 15.58 20.26
CA GLU A 541 -2.27 16.12 20.71
C GLU A 541 -1.90 15.68 22.13
N CYS A 542 -2.90 15.55 23.02
CA CYS A 542 -2.69 14.96 24.34
C CYS A 542 -2.17 13.51 24.26
N ILE A 543 -2.74 12.68 23.38
CA ILE A 543 -2.22 11.33 23.10
C ILE A 543 -0.77 11.40 22.62
N ASN A 544 -0.48 12.29 21.68
CA ASN A 544 0.87 12.47 21.13
C ASN A 544 1.90 12.90 22.19
N ILE A 545 1.53 13.80 23.09
CA ILE A 545 2.37 14.26 24.20
C ILE A 545 2.66 13.10 25.15
N GLU A 546 1.62 12.37 25.58
CA GLU A 546 1.73 11.20 26.45
C GLU A 546 2.69 10.14 25.89
N TYR A 547 2.47 9.71 24.63
CA TYR A 547 3.33 8.69 24.01
C TYR A 547 4.73 9.22 23.69
N SER A 548 4.88 10.52 23.44
CA SER A 548 6.21 11.12 23.35
C SER A 548 6.95 11.11 24.68
N ILE A 549 6.29 11.32 25.82
CA ILE A 549 6.92 11.28 27.15
C ILE A 549 7.26 9.84 27.52
N ARG A 550 6.33 8.89 27.32
CA ARG A 550 6.56 7.46 27.57
C ARG A 550 7.75 6.91 26.79
N ASN A 551 7.87 7.25 25.51
CA ASN A 551 9.02 6.82 24.71
C ASN A 551 10.34 7.40 25.23
N LYS A 552 10.35 8.65 25.70
CA LYS A 552 11.54 9.26 26.33
C LYS A 552 11.88 8.63 27.68
N LEU A 553 10.89 8.21 28.47
CA LEU A 553 11.11 7.44 29.69
C LEU A 553 11.72 6.07 29.38
N ALA A 554 11.22 5.37 28.36
CA ALA A 554 11.81 4.12 27.90
C ALA A 554 13.26 4.30 27.41
N MET A 555 13.61 5.45 26.81
CA MET A 555 15.00 5.79 26.47
C MET A 555 15.86 5.93 27.73
N ILE A 556 15.35 6.58 28.78
CA ILE A 556 16.06 6.68 30.07
C ILE A 556 16.31 5.27 30.63
N ASP A 557 15.29 4.42 30.65
CA ASP A 557 15.41 3.06 31.18
C ASP A 557 16.44 2.23 30.39
N ALA A 558 16.45 2.35 29.05
CA ALA A 558 17.41 1.65 28.19
C ALA A 558 18.84 2.16 28.39
N VAL A 559 19.04 3.48 28.50
CA VAL A 559 20.36 4.07 28.80
C VAL A 559 20.82 3.67 30.19
N ARG A 560 19.94 3.71 31.19
CA ARG A 560 20.24 3.31 32.56
C ARG A 560 20.65 1.84 32.64
N HIS A 561 19.94 0.96 31.91
CA HIS A 561 20.30 -0.45 31.84
C HIS A 561 21.71 -0.64 31.27
N TYR A 562 22.01 0.02 30.15
CA TYR A 562 23.32 -0.02 29.52
C TYR A 562 24.44 0.52 30.44
N LEU A 563 24.20 1.65 31.11
CA LEU A 563 25.15 2.24 32.06
C LEU A 563 25.34 1.40 33.33
N GLY A 564 24.42 0.48 33.64
CA GLY A 564 24.55 -0.46 34.76
C GLY A 564 25.44 -1.68 34.46
N ASP A 565 25.80 -1.90 33.18
CA ASP A 565 26.66 -3.00 32.76
C ASP A 565 28.15 -2.57 32.70
N ALA A 566 29.04 -3.55 32.44
CA ALA A 566 30.50 -3.36 32.45
C ALA A 566 31.08 -2.59 31.23
N LEU A 567 30.24 -1.92 30.42
CA LEU A 567 30.59 -1.14 29.22
C LEU A 567 31.68 -1.79 28.35
N PRO A 568 31.39 -2.97 27.75
CA PRO A 568 32.40 -3.83 27.12
C PRO A 568 33.14 -3.17 25.94
N GLU A 569 32.52 -2.24 25.23
CA GLU A 569 33.12 -1.48 24.12
C GLU A 569 34.33 -0.65 24.52
N LEU A 570 34.43 -0.21 25.79
CA LEU A 570 35.62 0.48 26.28
C LEU A 570 36.84 -0.45 26.36
N LYS A 571 36.60 -1.74 26.67
CA LYS A 571 37.65 -2.77 26.79
C LYS A 571 38.19 -3.27 25.44
N GLN A 572 37.57 -2.85 24.34
CA GLN A 572 37.93 -3.25 22.98
C GLN A 572 38.80 -2.20 22.27
N GLN A 573 39.14 -1.10 22.93
CA GLN A 573 40.09 -0.12 22.39
C GLN A 573 41.54 -0.59 22.57
N ASP A 574 42.36 -0.41 21.54
CA ASP A 574 43.78 -0.83 21.54
C ASP A 574 44.61 -0.17 22.66
N ASP A 575 44.21 1.03 23.11
CA ASP A 575 44.88 1.81 24.16
C ASP A 575 44.20 1.70 25.55
N TYR A 576 43.32 0.71 25.78
CA TYR A 576 42.61 0.57 27.07
C TYR A 576 43.49 -0.04 28.17
N GLU A 577 43.78 0.74 29.21
CA GLU A 577 44.46 0.28 30.42
C GLU A 577 43.47 0.07 31.58
N ASP A 578 43.30 -1.18 32.03
CA ASP A 578 42.38 -1.57 33.12
C ASP A 578 42.99 -1.31 34.51
N SER A 579 43.20 -0.03 34.86
CA SER A 579 43.67 0.39 36.19
C SER A 579 42.54 0.50 37.21
N GLU A 580 42.88 0.47 38.50
CA GLU A 580 41.91 0.69 39.58
C GLU A 580 41.34 2.11 39.55
N GLU A 581 42.17 3.09 39.20
CA GLU A 581 41.82 4.50 39.05
C GLU A 581 40.84 4.72 37.88
N ASN A 582 41.08 4.08 36.73
CA ASN A 582 40.17 4.17 35.58
C ASN A 582 38.81 3.54 35.90
N ARG A 583 38.78 2.42 36.64
CA ARG A 583 37.53 1.80 37.11
C ARG A 583 36.77 2.71 38.07
N ALA A 584 37.46 3.40 38.99
CA ALA A 584 36.83 4.34 39.91
C ALA A 584 36.27 5.59 39.19
N ILE A 585 37.01 6.14 38.21
CA ILE A 585 36.55 7.28 37.39
C ILE A 585 35.32 6.88 36.58
N LEU A 586 35.34 5.70 35.96
CA LEU A 586 34.21 5.18 35.19
C LEU A 586 32.96 5.01 36.06
N ALA A 587 33.12 4.37 37.23
CA ALA A 587 32.03 4.17 38.18
C ALA A 587 31.44 5.51 38.67
N GLY A 588 32.29 6.52 38.93
CA GLY A 588 31.84 7.87 39.29
C GLY A 588 31.03 8.55 38.18
N LYS A 589 31.46 8.43 36.91
CA LYS A 589 30.72 8.94 35.75
C LYS A 589 29.39 8.21 35.54
N GLN A 590 29.38 6.87 35.66
CA GLN A 590 28.16 6.06 35.60
C GLN A 590 27.18 6.45 36.71
N GLY A 591 27.66 6.64 37.94
CA GLY A 591 26.86 7.12 39.07
C GLY A 591 26.22 8.48 38.81
N ALA A 592 27.03 9.48 38.44
CA ALA A 592 26.53 10.83 38.13
C ALA A 592 25.52 10.84 36.97
N ALA A 593 25.75 10.01 35.94
CA ALA A 593 24.81 9.84 34.84
C ALA A 593 23.48 9.21 35.31
N CYS A 594 23.53 8.15 36.10
CA CYS A 594 22.35 7.49 36.65
C CYS A 594 21.54 8.40 37.58
N ASP A 595 22.19 9.16 38.46
CA ASP A 595 21.53 10.11 39.37
C ASP A 595 20.79 11.21 38.58
N HIS A 596 21.44 11.75 37.55
CA HIS A 596 20.83 12.72 36.65
C HIS A 596 19.62 12.13 35.92
N LEU A 597 19.76 10.92 35.37
CA LEU A 597 18.69 10.20 34.69
C LEU A 597 17.48 9.93 35.61
N ASP A 598 17.73 9.55 36.86
CA ASP A 598 16.67 9.26 37.85
C ASP A 598 15.91 10.53 38.26
N ALA A 599 16.62 11.66 38.43
CA ALA A 599 15.98 12.96 38.66
C ALA A 599 15.09 13.38 37.49
N VAL A 600 15.59 13.27 36.25
CA VAL A 600 14.78 13.60 35.05
C VAL A 600 13.60 12.64 34.88
N SER A 601 13.81 11.33 35.10
CA SER A 601 12.77 10.31 35.03
C SER A 601 11.63 10.60 36.02
N THR A 602 11.98 10.92 37.26
CA THR A 602 11.02 11.28 38.33
C THR A 602 10.19 12.49 37.92
N ARG A 603 10.83 13.56 37.45
CA ARG A 603 10.14 14.77 36.99
C ARG A 603 9.19 14.48 35.82
N TRP A 604 9.65 13.72 34.82
CA TRP A 604 8.83 13.43 33.64
C TRP A 604 7.65 12.51 33.94
N LYS A 605 7.79 11.57 34.89
CA LYS A 605 6.68 10.76 35.42
C LYS A 605 5.67 11.65 36.14
N ALA A 606 6.13 12.56 36.99
CA ALA A 606 5.26 13.51 37.68
C ALA A 606 4.48 14.42 36.71
N VAL A 607 5.12 14.91 35.64
CA VAL A 607 4.44 15.67 34.57
C VAL A 607 3.34 14.84 33.91
N LEU A 608 3.59 13.55 33.66
CA LEU A 608 2.60 12.68 33.04
C LEU A 608 1.42 12.37 33.98
N GLU A 609 1.69 12.14 35.26
CA GLU A 609 0.68 11.83 36.29
C GLU A 609 -0.19 13.04 36.62
N LYS A 610 0.40 14.22 36.78
CA LYS A 610 -0.29 15.47 37.14
C LYS A 610 -0.79 16.28 35.94
N ARG A 611 -0.73 15.75 34.72
CA ARG A 611 -1.01 16.51 33.48
C ARG A 611 -2.39 17.20 33.45
N GLU A 612 -3.40 16.61 34.08
CA GLU A 612 -4.77 17.16 34.14
C GLU A 612 -4.99 18.12 35.32
N GLN A 613 -4.01 18.24 36.24
CA GLN A 613 -4.11 19.13 37.39
C GLN A 613 -3.90 20.59 36.98
N PRO A 614 -4.45 21.56 37.73
CA PRO A 614 -4.18 22.98 37.51
C PRO A 614 -2.68 23.26 37.52
N ALA A 615 -2.18 23.98 36.51
CA ALA A 615 -0.77 24.29 36.36
C ALA A 615 -0.20 25.06 37.56
N ILE A 616 -1.02 25.89 38.20
CA ILE A 616 -0.66 26.66 39.40
C ILE A 616 -0.32 25.78 40.61
N GLU A 617 -0.88 24.57 40.68
CA GLU A 617 -0.59 23.59 41.74
C GLU A 617 0.66 22.75 41.42
N CYS A 618 1.22 22.89 40.21
CA CYS A 618 2.36 22.13 39.69
C CYS A 618 3.55 23.02 39.33
N HIS A 619 3.75 24.14 40.04
CA HIS A 619 4.81 25.12 39.74
C HIS A 619 6.22 24.50 39.80
N ASP A 620 6.42 23.52 40.68
CA ASP A 620 7.65 22.71 40.80
C ASP A 620 8.02 21.97 39.51
N LEU A 621 7.04 21.63 38.68
CA LEU A 621 7.26 20.96 37.39
C LEU A 621 7.50 21.94 36.23
N CYS A 622 7.19 23.22 36.45
CA CYS A 622 7.25 24.31 35.48
C CYS A 622 8.56 25.13 35.56
N GLU A 623 9.63 24.58 36.16
CA GLU A 623 10.91 25.28 36.34
C GLU A 623 11.40 26.00 35.08
N GLY A 624 11.73 27.29 35.24
CA GLY A 624 12.25 28.15 34.17
C GLY A 624 11.16 28.92 33.41
N MET A 625 9.88 28.74 33.74
CA MET A 625 8.78 29.55 33.22
C MET A 625 8.51 30.76 34.15
N GLY A 626 8.28 31.94 33.57
CA GLY A 626 7.80 33.10 34.33
C GLY A 626 6.32 32.95 34.69
N ASP A 627 5.89 33.53 35.82
CA ASP A 627 4.51 33.43 36.31
C ASP A 627 3.48 33.99 35.29
N ASP A 628 3.89 34.94 34.45
CA ASP A 628 3.04 35.54 33.40
C ASP A 628 2.68 34.57 32.24
N THR A 629 3.36 33.42 32.14
CA THR A 629 3.13 32.44 31.06
C THR A 629 1.98 31.48 31.38
N ILE A 630 1.63 31.31 32.66
CA ILE A 630 0.54 30.43 33.10
C ILE A 630 -0.76 31.24 33.11
N ARG A 631 -1.70 30.89 32.23
CA ARG A 631 -3.01 31.55 32.15
C ARG A 631 -3.93 31.03 33.24
N SER A 632 -4.87 31.86 33.70
CA SER A 632 -5.87 31.43 34.68
C SER A 632 -6.72 30.27 34.14
N GLY A 633 -6.75 29.16 34.88
CA GLY A 633 -7.47 27.95 34.47
C GLY A 633 -6.66 26.94 33.65
N ASP A 634 -5.40 27.25 33.29
CA ASP A 634 -4.53 26.29 32.60
C ASP A 634 -4.30 25.03 33.44
N ARG A 635 -4.43 23.87 32.81
CA ARG A 635 -3.87 22.60 33.30
C ARG A 635 -2.42 22.49 32.86
N LEU A 636 -1.67 21.60 33.51
CA LEU A 636 -0.28 21.33 33.11
C LEU A 636 -0.16 20.87 31.64
N VAL A 637 -1.15 20.12 31.13
CA VAL A 637 -1.19 19.70 29.71
C VAL A 637 -1.38 20.87 28.73
N ASP A 638 -2.08 21.93 29.13
CA ASP A 638 -2.32 23.10 28.27
C ASP A 638 -1.01 23.83 27.98
N LEU A 639 -0.10 23.90 28.96
CA LEU A 639 1.26 24.41 28.78
C LEU A 639 2.09 23.55 27.81
N LEU A 640 1.90 22.23 27.82
CA LEU A 640 2.55 21.31 26.89
C LEU A 640 2.00 21.45 25.46
N LEU A 641 0.67 21.60 25.32
CA LEU A 641 -0.02 21.82 24.05
C LEU A 641 0.44 23.12 23.38
N ARG A 642 0.50 24.22 24.14
CA ARG A 642 1.01 25.52 23.66
C ARG A 642 2.53 25.55 23.49
N ARG A 643 3.25 24.52 23.96
CA ARG A 643 4.72 24.41 23.99
C ARG A 643 5.41 25.43 24.89
N ASP A 644 4.66 26.05 25.80
CA ASP A 644 5.18 26.88 26.87
C ASP A 644 6.07 26.03 27.79
N LEU A 645 5.64 24.79 28.07
CA LEU A 645 6.44 23.74 28.71
C LEU A 645 6.91 22.73 27.65
N ARG A 646 8.23 22.45 27.57
CA ARG A 646 8.79 21.53 26.55
C ARG A 646 9.65 20.43 27.15
N ILE A 647 9.21 19.18 26.97
CA ILE A 647 9.99 17.98 27.33
C ILE A 647 10.99 17.63 26.22
N SER A 648 12.29 17.83 26.44
CA SER A 648 13.32 17.79 25.38
C SER A 648 14.47 16.81 25.69
N TYR A 649 14.45 15.60 25.10
CA TYR A 649 15.54 14.61 25.24
C TYR A 649 16.92 15.18 24.92
N ARG A 650 17.03 15.95 23.83
CA ARG A 650 18.33 16.52 23.42
C ARG A 650 18.93 17.44 24.46
N GLN A 651 18.10 18.26 25.11
CA GLN A 651 18.57 19.25 26.08
C GLN A 651 18.77 18.64 27.46
N THR A 652 17.87 17.75 27.90
CA THR A 652 17.87 17.25 29.28
C THR A 652 18.59 15.91 29.45
N ILE A 653 18.78 15.14 28.38
CA ILE A 653 19.44 13.81 28.43
C ILE A 653 20.71 13.80 27.59
N GLU A 654 20.58 14.00 26.27
CA GLU A 654 21.70 13.81 25.33
C GLU A 654 22.89 14.73 25.66
N ARG A 655 22.65 16.04 25.82
CA ARG A 655 23.71 17.00 26.13
C ARG A 655 24.39 16.72 27.48
N PRO A 656 23.67 16.61 28.62
CA PRO A 656 24.29 16.27 29.90
C PRO A 656 25.10 14.98 29.87
N LEU A 657 24.57 13.90 29.27
CA LEU A 657 25.30 12.64 29.18
C LEU A 657 26.56 12.76 28.32
N LYS A 658 26.49 13.44 27.16
CA LYS A 658 27.67 13.70 26.32
C LYS A 658 28.71 14.58 27.02
N THR A 659 28.29 15.44 27.95
CA THR A 659 29.19 16.21 28.81
C THR A 659 29.84 15.33 29.88
N ILE A 660 29.08 14.44 30.53
CA ILE A 660 29.63 13.50 31.53
C ILE A 660 30.65 12.55 30.88
N PHE A 661 30.33 12.02 29.70
CA PHE A 661 31.17 11.13 28.89
C PHE A 661 31.93 11.91 27.79
N SER A 662 32.48 13.07 28.14
CA SER A 662 33.38 13.83 27.27
C SER A 662 34.76 13.19 27.20
N GLY A 663 35.43 13.28 26.05
CA GLY A 663 36.77 12.70 25.84
C GLY A 663 36.80 11.77 24.64
N ARG A 664 37.99 11.46 24.13
CA ARG A 664 38.18 10.54 23.00
C ARG A 664 37.97 9.09 23.43
N GLU A 665 38.39 8.77 24.65
CA GLU A 665 38.23 7.48 25.32
C GLU A 665 36.75 7.07 25.48
N PHE A 666 35.82 8.02 25.56
CA PHE A 666 34.38 7.76 25.69
C PHE A 666 33.59 7.89 24.38
N GLU A 667 34.27 7.99 23.24
CA GLU A 667 33.61 8.02 21.92
C GLU A 667 32.71 6.79 21.68
N PRO A 668 33.14 5.53 21.94
CA PRO A 668 32.29 4.35 21.76
C PRO A 668 31.04 4.38 22.64
N VAL A 669 31.13 4.93 23.85
CA VAL A 669 29.98 5.09 24.74
C VAL A 669 28.99 6.09 24.15
N ARG A 670 29.47 7.24 23.64
CA ARG A 670 28.61 8.24 22.98
C ARG A 670 27.93 7.67 21.73
N GLU A 671 28.65 6.89 20.93
CA GLU A 671 28.07 6.18 19.78
C GLU A 671 27.02 5.16 20.21
N ARG A 672 27.27 4.40 21.29
CA ARG A 672 26.29 3.45 21.82
C ARG A 672 25.05 4.14 22.39
N LEU A 673 25.21 5.29 23.06
CA LEU A 673 24.08 6.12 23.51
C LEU A 673 23.25 6.64 22.32
N ASP A 674 23.92 7.08 21.24
CA ASP A 674 23.24 7.49 20.01
C ASP A 674 22.52 6.31 19.33
N ALA A 675 23.10 5.12 19.36
CA ALA A 675 22.48 3.88 18.87
C ALA A 675 21.24 3.50 19.71
N ILE A 676 21.33 3.50 21.05
CA ILE A 676 20.18 3.26 21.95
C ILE A 676 19.06 4.26 21.67
N HIS A 677 19.40 5.54 21.52
CA HIS A 677 18.41 6.56 21.16
C HIS A 677 17.75 6.26 19.81
N ALA A 678 18.52 5.89 18.78
CA ALA A 678 17.97 5.53 17.47
C ALA A 678 17.05 4.31 17.54
N GLU A 679 17.46 3.25 18.25
CA GLU A 679 16.70 2.01 18.47
C GLU A 679 15.37 2.31 19.15
N VAL A 680 15.38 2.96 20.32
CA VAL A 680 14.15 3.23 21.10
C VAL A 680 13.25 4.27 20.42
N ARG A 681 13.82 5.27 19.72
CA ARG A 681 13.03 6.26 18.96
C ARG A 681 12.23 5.62 17.83
N SER A 682 12.73 4.52 17.26
CA SER A 682 12.05 3.82 16.16
C SER A 682 10.72 3.18 16.59
N GLY A 683 10.55 2.88 17.89
CA GLY A 683 9.31 2.39 18.50
C GLY A 683 8.36 3.48 18.99
N ARG A 684 8.64 4.77 18.69
CA ARG A 684 7.78 5.88 19.14
C ARG A 684 6.46 5.92 18.37
N LEU A 685 5.36 5.73 19.08
CA LEU A 685 4.02 5.93 18.56
C LEU A 685 3.62 7.41 18.55
N PHE A 686 2.92 7.80 17.50
CA PHE A 686 2.26 9.09 17.38
C PHE A 686 1.11 8.98 16.36
N VAL A 687 0.14 9.87 16.52
CA VAL A 687 -0.99 10.09 15.64
C VAL A 687 -0.69 11.29 14.74
N ALA A 688 -0.81 11.11 13.43
CA ALA A 688 -0.80 12.19 12.45
C ALA A 688 -2.18 12.33 11.80
N THR A 689 -2.64 13.57 11.63
CA THR A 689 -3.98 13.86 11.09
C THR A 689 -3.94 14.70 9.82
N HIS A 690 -4.74 14.30 8.85
CA HIS A 690 -5.15 15.16 7.74
C HIS A 690 -6.66 15.01 7.58
N MET A 691 -7.34 16.00 7.02
CA MET A 691 -8.81 15.94 6.96
C MET A 691 -9.38 16.56 5.70
N HIS A 692 -10.53 16.03 5.30
CA HIS A 692 -11.50 16.77 4.50
C HIS A 692 -12.26 17.70 5.45
N ALA A 693 -11.61 18.81 5.81
CA ALA A 693 -12.07 19.73 6.85
C ALA A 693 -13.48 20.28 6.57
N GLY A 694 -13.90 20.42 5.30
CA GLY A 694 -15.25 20.88 4.94
C GLY A 694 -16.39 19.93 5.35
N ASP A 695 -16.09 18.64 5.55
CA ASP A 695 -17.07 17.60 5.92
C ASP A 695 -16.85 17.04 7.33
N GLY A 696 -15.84 17.53 8.05
CA GLY A 696 -15.44 17.01 9.35
C GLY A 696 -14.80 15.61 9.31
N ASN A 697 -14.45 15.08 8.13
CA ASN A 697 -13.85 13.76 7.99
C ASN A 697 -12.34 13.80 8.22
N VAL A 698 -11.89 13.27 9.37
CA VAL A 698 -10.52 13.27 9.85
C VAL A 698 -9.85 11.91 9.67
N HIS A 699 -8.81 11.89 8.85
CA HIS A 699 -7.94 10.74 8.64
C HIS A 699 -6.83 10.70 9.70
N THR A 700 -6.94 9.74 10.61
CA THR A 700 -6.04 9.51 11.74
C THR A 700 -5.08 8.37 11.40
N ASN A 701 -3.78 8.65 11.37
CA ASN A 701 -2.77 7.71 10.89
C ASN A 701 -1.73 7.45 11.98
N ILE A 702 -1.47 6.17 12.26
CA ILE A 702 -0.51 5.73 13.30
C ILE A 702 0.56 4.85 12.63
N PRO A 703 1.76 5.38 12.37
CA PRO A 703 2.86 4.59 11.83
C PRO A 703 3.35 3.54 12.84
N VAL A 704 3.46 2.28 12.42
CA VAL A 704 3.87 1.17 13.31
C VAL A 704 4.80 0.17 12.62
N ASN A 705 5.69 -0.45 13.39
CA ASN A 705 6.57 -1.52 12.89
C ASN A 705 5.91 -2.88 13.11
N SER A 706 5.65 -3.64 12.04
CA SER A 706 4.94 -4.93 12.15
C SER A 706 5.69 -6.01 12.94
N ASN A 707 7.01 -5.91 13.09
CA ASN A 707 7.79 -6.85 13.91
C ASN A 707 7.68 -6.56 15.42
N ASP A 708 7.27 -5.36 15.81
CA ASP A 708 7.20 -4.94 17.20
C ASP A 708 5.80 -5.22 17.77
N TYR A 709 5.69 -6.34 18.49
CA TYR A 709 4.44 -6.82 19.04
C TYR A 709 3.85 -5.87 20.09
N THR A 710 4.71 -5.30 20.94
CA THR A 710 4.28 -4.35 21.99
C THR A 710 3.80 -3.06 21.34
N MET A 711 4.53 -2.56 20.33
CA MET A 711 4.14 -1.37 19.59
C MET A 711 2.76 -1.53 18.92
N LEU A 712 2.46 -2.70 18.34
CA LEU A 712 1.15 -2.96 17.73
C LEU A 712 0.02 -2.94 18.77
N ARG A 713 0.20 -3.57 19.94
CA ARG A 713 -0.79 -3.56 21.03
C ARG A 713 -1.01 -2.15 21.59
N GLU A 714 0.06 -1.37 21.76
CA GLU A 714 -0.06 0.01 22.19
C GLU A 714 -0.74 0.89 21.14
N ALA A 715 -0.49 0.64 19.84
CA ALA A 715 -1.17 1.33 18.77
C ALA A 715 -2.67 1.02 18.73
N GLU A 716 -3.08 -0.24 18.98
CA GLU A 716 -4.48 -0.63 19.13
C GLU A 716 -5.16 0.16 20.26
N ARG A 717 -4.51 0.32 21.42
CA ARG A 717 -5.03 1.16 22.52
C ARG A 717 -5.17 2.63 22.13
N ILE A 718 -4.29 3.14 21.27
CA ILE A 718 -4.44 4.49 20.72
C ILE A 718 -5.70 4.55 19.84
N VAL A 719 -5.93 3.54 18.99
CA VAL A 719 -7.15 3.46 18.17
C VAL A 719 -8.39 3.42 19.06
N ASP A 720 -8.42 2.61 20.13
CA ASP A 720 -9.54 2.57 21.08
C ASP A 720 -9.87 3.97 21.62
N ARG A 721 -8.83 4.73 22.01
CA ARG A 721 -8.99 6.11 22.52
C ARG A 721 -9.47 7.07 21.45
N VAL A 722 -8.97 6.94 20.22
CA VAL A 722 -9.42 7.77 19.08
C VAL A 722 -10.89 7.52 18.77
N MET A 723 -11.31 6.25 18.71
CA MET A 723 -12.70 5.88 18.45
C MET A 723 -13.63 6.37 19.57
N ALA A 724 -13.22 6.16 20.83
CA ALA A 724 -13.97 6.66 21.99
C ALA A 724 -14.11 8.19 21.98
N LEU A 725 -13.05 8.92 21.61
CA LEU A 725 -13.06 10.37 21.49
C LEU A 725 -13.98 10.84 20.35
N ALA A 726 -13.94 10.18 19.19
CA ALA A 726 -14.82 10.52 18.07
C ALA A 726 -16.30 10.36 18.45
N VAL A 727 -16.65 9.24 19.12
CA VAL A 727 -18.02 8.97 19.56
C VAL A 727 -18.46 9.95 20.66
N SER A 728 -17.60 10.27 21.64
CA SER A 728 -17.94 11.18 22.74
C SER A 728 -18.23 12.60 22.27
N LEU A 729 -17.62 13.02 21.16
CA LEU A 729 -17.86 14.33 20.52
C LEU A 729 -19.06 14.32 19.55
N GLY A 730 -19.87 13.26 19.55
CA GLY A 730 -21.03 13.15 18.67
C GLY A 730 -20.70 12.76 17.23
N GLY A 731 -19.46 12.38 16.93
CA GLY A 731 -19.02 11.91 15.63
C GLY A 731 -19.42 10.47 15.30
N VAL A 732 -18.79 9.91 14.25
CA VAL A 732 -18.87 8.50 13.86
C VAL A 732 -17.48 7.92 13.58
N ILE A 733 -17.35 6.60 13.75
CA ILE A 733 -16.08 5.87 13.61
C ILE A 733 -15.63 5.66 12.16
N SER A 734 -16.52 5.88 11.17
CA SER A 734 -16.17 5.78 9.76
C SER A 734 -16.89 6.77 8.86
N GLY A 735 -16.10 7.51 8.08
CA GLY A 735 -16.61 8.45 7.07
C GLY A 735 -16.68 7.88 5.66
N GLU A 736 -15.63 7.20 5.17
CA GLU A 736 -15.53 6.80 3.77
C GLU A 736 -14.83 5.46 3.49
N HIS A 737 -14.01 4.93 4.41
CA HIS A 737 -13.28 3.68 4.14
C HIS A 737 -14.10 2.40 4.42
N GLY A 738 -15.20 2.52 5.18
CA GLY A 738 -16.02 1.40 5.63
C GLY A 738 -15.64 0.87 7.02
N ILE A 739 -16.08 -0.32 7.34
CA ILE A 739 -15.92 -0.95 8.66
C ILE A 739 -15.01 -2.18 8.60
N GLY A 740 -15.24 -3.06 7.63
CA GLY A 740 -14.46 -4.27 7.39
C GLY A 740 -14.12 -5.08 8.66
N LEU A 741 -12.84 -5.35 8.84
CA LEU A 741 -12.24 -6.04 9.99
C LEU A 741 -11.71 -5.08 11.05
N THR A 742 -11.24 -3.90 10.64
CA THR A 742 -10.49 -3.00 11.54
C THR A 742 -11.40 -2.25 12.50
N LYS A 743 -12.68 -2.05 12.15
CA LYS A 743 -13.59 -1.19 12.93
C LYS A 743 -14.84 -1.86 13.46
N ILE A 744 -15.11 -3.11 13.09
CA ILE A 744 -16.34 -3.83 13.48
C ILE A 744 -16.51 -3.91 15.00
N GLN A 745 -15.41 -3.92 15.76
CA GLN A 745 -15.44 -3.96 17.23
C GLN A 745 -15.92 -2.67 17.89
N TYR A 746 -15.94 -1.54 17.16
CA TYR A 746 -16.40 -0.25 17.67
C TYR A 746 -17.82 0.10 17.23
N LEU A 747 -18.47 -0.76 16.43
CA LEU A 747 -19.87 -0.56 16.06
C LEU A 747 -20.78 -0.90 17.24
N ASP A 748 -21.85 -0.13 17.39
CA ASP A 748 -22.92 -0.45 18.31
C ASP A 748 -23.52 -1.82 17.98
N ASP A 749 -23.74 -2.65 19.01
CA ASP A 749 -24.31 -3.99 18.86
C ASP A 749 -25.63 -3.98 18.09
N ALA A 750 -26.47 -2.96 18.29
CA ALA A 750 -27.73 -2.80 17.58
C ALA A 750 -27.55 -2.62 16.05
N VAL A 751 -26.50 -1.90 15.63
CA VAL A 751 -26.17 -1.72 14.20
C VAL A 751 -25.69 -3.04 13.61
N VAL A 752 -24.85 -3.78 14.34
CA VAL A 752 -24.38 -5.11 13.92
C VAL A 752 -25.54 -6.11 13.84
N GLU A 753 -26.47 -6.08 14.79
CA GLU A 753 -27.65 -6.94 14.82
C GLU A 753 -28.62 -6.64 13.67
N ALA A 754 -28.88 -5.36 13.39
CA ALA A 754 -29.71 -4.94 12.26
C ALA A 754 -29.14 -5.45 10.92
N PHE A 755 -27.82 -5.31 10.73
CA PHE A 755 -27.16 -5.84 9.55
C PHE A 755 -27.15 -7.37 9.52
N THR A 756 -26.95 -8.03 10.65
CA THR A 756 -26.99 -9.49 10.78
C THR A 756 -28.35 -10.04 10.35
N HIS A 757 -29.45 -9.42 10.79
CA HIS A 757 -30.81 -9.82 10.40
C HIS A 757 -31.05 -9.64 8.90
N TYR A 758 -30.61 -8.52 8.33
CA TYR A 758 -30.64 -8.31 6.88
C TYR A 758 -29.87 -9.40 6.14
N LYS A 759 -28.64 -9.68 6.58
CA LYS A 759 -27.75 -10.67 5.98
C LYS A 759 -28.33 -12.07 6.03
N GLN A 760 -28.97 -12.46 7.14
CA GLN A 760 -29.67 -13.76 7.26
C GLN A 760 -30.84 -13.91 6.26
N LYS A 761 -31.50 -12.80 5.90
CA LYS A 761 -32.59 -12.82 4.90
C LYS A 761 -32.06 -12.93 3.48
N VAL A 762 -31.00 -12.21 3.13
CA VAL A 762 -30.53 -12.10 1.74
C VAL A 762 -29.43 -13.10 1.38
N ASP A 763 -28.67 -13.59 2.37
CA ASP A 763 -27.62 -14.60 2.20
C ASP A 763 -27.52 -15.55 3.41
N PRO A 764 -28.54 -16.38 3.67
CA PRO A 764 -28.54 -17.34 4.79
C PRO A 764 -27.42 -18.39 4.68
N ARG A 765 -26.89 -18.62 3.48
CA ARG A 765 -25.84 -19.61 3.21
C ARG A 765 -24.43 -19.05 3.41
N GLY A 766 -24.29 -17.74 3.61
CA GLY A 766 -22.99 -17.08 3.72
C GLY A 766 -22.16 -17.22 2.44
N VAL A 767 -22.78 -17.07 1.27
CA VAL A 767 -22.12 -17.11 -0.04
C VAL A 767 -21.15 -15.95 -0.20
N PHE A 768 -21.51 -14.74 0.22
CA PHE A 768 -20.71 -13.54 0.07
C PHE A 768 -20.08 -13.09 1.38
N ASN A 769 -18.75 -12.91 1.37
CA ASN A 769 -17.95 -12.38 2.47
C ASN A 769 -18.31 -12.99 3.83
N ARG A 770 -18.37 -14.34 3.90
CA ARG A 770 -18.81 -15.08 5.09
C ARG A 770 -18.07 -14.62 6.34
N GLY A 771 -18.84 -14.31 7.39
CA GLY A 771 -18.32 -13.83 8.68
C GLY A 771 -17.92 -12.36 8.73
N LYS A 772 -17.82 -11.64 7.59
CA LYS A 772 -17.47 -10.22 7.56
C LYS A 772 -18.64 -9.35 8.03
N LEU A 773 -18.34 -8.26 8.77
CA LEU A 773 -19.34 -7.34 9.33
C LEU A 773 -20.35 -8.01 10.30
N LEU A 774 -20.04 -9.20 10.81
CA LEU A 774 -20.86 -9.93 11.78
C LEU A 774 -20.14 -10.03 13.13
N LYS A 775 -20.87 -10.37 14.19
CA LYS A 775 -20.27 -10.65 15.51
C LYS A 775 -19.18 -11.74 15.38
N GLY A 776 -18.01 -11.50 15.98
CA GLY A 776 -16.83 -12.37 15.85
C GLY A 776 -15.92 -12.05 14.67
N SER A 777 -16.30 -11.13 13.77
CA SER A 777 -15.38 -10.49 12.82
C SER A 777 -14.37 -9.62 13.58
N GLY A 778 -13.17 -9.42 13.02
CA GLY A 778 -12.17 -8.54 13.61
C GLY A 778 -10.74 -8.89 13.24
N LEU A 779 -9.78 -8.30 13.94
CA LEU A 779 -8.35 -8.50 13.72
C LEU A 779 -7.74 -9.65 14.54
N LYS A 780 -8.51 -10.33 15.39
CA LYS A 780 -8.02 -11.40 16.28
C LYS A 780 -7.18 -12.49 15.57
N ASN A 781 -7.59 -12.87 14.35
CA ASN A 781 -6.90 -13.87 13.54
C ASN A 781 -6.09 -13.27 12.38
N ALA A 782 -5.91 -11.94 12.36
CA ALA A 782 -5.25 -11.21 11.29
C ALA A 782 -3.78 -10.94 11.61
N TYR A 783 -2.90 -11.20 10.64
CA TYR A 783 -1.47 -10.92 10.75
C TYR A 783 -0.99 -10.06 9.58
N THR A 784 0.15 -9.41 9.77
CA THR A 784 0.91 -8.76 8.71
C THR A 784 2.29 -9.41 8.58
N PRO A 785 2.79 -9.69 7.36
CA PRO A 785 4.18 -10.06 7.16
C PRO A 785 5.12 -8.96 7.63
N SER A 786 6.29 -9.34 8.12
CA SER A 786 7.34 -8.40 8.51
C SER A 786 8.59 -8.59 7.68
N LEU A 787 8.80 -7.67 6.75
CA LEU A 787 9.99 -7.64 5.90
C LEU A 787 11.26 -7.32 6.71
N ARG A 788 11.14 -6.75 7.93
CA ARG A 788 12.27 -6.61 8.86
C ARG A 788 12.70 -7.96 9.45
N LEU A 789 11.75 -8.82 9.83
CA LEU A 789 12.08 -10.17 10.30
C LEU A 789 12.71 -11.00 9.17
N VAL A 790 12.18 -10.88 7.94
CA VAL A 790 12.79 -11.48 6.73
C VAL A 790 14.21 -10.96 6.51
N GLN A 791 14.44 -9.65 6.65
CA GLN A 791 15.77 -9.05 6.50
C GLN A 791 16.76 -9.53 7.56
N GLN A 792 16.33 -9.57 8.82
CA GLN A 792 17.14 -10.09 9.94
C GLN A 792 17.55 -11.53 9.66
N GLU A 793 16.61 -12.35 9.17
CA GLU A 793 16.90 -13.73 8.81
C GLU A 793 17.88 -13.84 7.64
N ALA A 794 17.70 -13.04 6.58
CA ALA A 794 18.63 -13.03 5.45
C ALA A 794 20.05 -12.66 5.87
N LEU A 795 20.21 -11.74 6.83
CA LEU A 795 21.51 -11.41 7.42
C LEU A 795 22.11 -12.58 8.21
N LEU A 796 21.29 -13.29 9.00
CA LEU A 796 21.73 -14.47 9.74
C LEU A 796 22.18 -15.62 8.84
N LEU A 797 21.57 -15.74 7.66
CA LEU A 797 21.90 -16.77 6.66
C LEU A 797 22.98 -16.32 5.66
N GLU A 798 23.59 -15.15 5.87
CA GLU A 798 24.57 -14.55 4.94
C GLU A 798 24.04 -14.40 3.49
N ALA A 799 22.71 -14.35 3.33
CA ALA A 799 22.01 -14.22 2.05
C ALA A 799 21.84 -12.74 1.67
N SER A 800 22.97 -12.02 1.54
CA SER A 800 23.03 -10.56 1.37
C SER A 800 22.18 -10.05 0.19
N GLU A 801 22.16 -10.75 -0.94
CA GLU A 801 21.41 -10.35 -2.12
C GLU A 801 19.88 -10.44 -1.94
N LEU A 802 19.40 -11.48 -1.23
CA LEU A 802 17.97 -11.58 -0.87
C LEU A 802 17.59 -10.49 0.14
N GLY A 803 18.49 -10.17 1.08
CA GLY A 803 18.33 -9.04 2.00
C GLY A 803 18.23 -7.70 1.28
N ALA A 804 19.09 -7.45 0.29
CA ALA A 804 19.05 -6.23 -0.53
C ALA A 804 17.76 -6.17 -1.37
N LEU A 805 17.35 -7.28 -1.98
CA LEU A 805 16.09 -7.36 -2.73
C LEU A 805 14.87 -7.08 -1.85
N ASN A 806 14.86 -7.58 -0.61
CA ASN A 806 13.83 -7.31 0.37
C ASN A 806 13.76 -5.81 0.73
N ASN A 807 14.92 -5.16 0.88
CA ASN A 807 14.98 -3.74 1.19
C ASN A 807 14.37 -2.88 0.08
N ASP A 808 14.65 -3.20 -1.19
CA ASP A 808 14.12 -2.48 -2.35
C ASP A 808 12.59 -2.48 -2.43
N ILE A 809 11.92 -3.46 -1.80
CA ILE A 809 10.45 -3.59 -1.82
C ILE A 809 9.79 -3.27 -0.47
N SER A 810 10.57 -3.07 0.59
CA SER A 810 10.10 -3.08 1.97
C SER A 810 9.08 -1.98 2.31
N ASN A 811 9.12 -0.87 1.57
CA ASN A 811 8.31 0.32 1.82
C ASN A 811 6.99 0.34 1.03
N CYS A 812 6.51 -0.78 0.46
CA CYS A 812 5.32 -0.75 -0.39
C CYS A 812 4.02 -0.53 0.40
N LEU A 813 3.32 0.59 0.14
CA LEU A 813 2.01 0.90 0.75
C LEU A 813 0.81 0.13 0.18
N ARG A 814 1.01 -0.71 -0.84
CA ARG A 814 -0.06 -1.40 -1.59
C ARG A 814 -1.17 -0.50 -2.19
N CYS A 815 -0.95 0.82 -2.27
CA CYS A 815 -1.93 1.79 -2.76
C CYS A 815 -2.38 1.59 -4.22
N GLY A 816 -1.57 0.92 -5.05
CA GLY A 816 -1.91 0.62 -6.43
C GLY A 816 -1.69 1.74 -7.44
N LYS A 817 -1.19 2.93 -7.04
CA LYS A 817 -0.89 4.05 -7.95
C LYS A 817 0.04 3.69 -9.12
N CYS A 818 0.87 2.66 -8.94
CA CYS A 818 1.77 2.14 -9.98
C CYS A 818 1.07 1.25 -11.03
N LYS A 819 -0.18 0.83 -10.83
CA LYS A 819 -0.89 -0.08 -11.75
C LYS A 819 -1.19 0.57 -13.10
N PRO A 820 -1.85 1.74 -13.20
CA PRO A 820 -2.31 2.26 -14.50
C PRO A 820 -1.17 2.71 -15.41
N VAL A 821 -0.08 3.19 -14.82
CA VAL A 821 1.10 3.66 -15.58
C VAL A 821 1.96 2.52 -16.12
N CYS A 822 1.76 1.29 -15.61
CA CYS A 822 2.63 0.17 -15.90
C CYS A 822 2.24 -0.49 -17.22
N THR A 823 3.18 -0.54 -18.16
CA THR A 823 3.00 -1.15 -19.49
C THR A 823 2.77 -2.67 -19.44
N THR A 824 3.10 -3.33 -18.33
CA THR A 824 2.86 -4.77 -18.13
C THR A 824 1.55 -5.08 -17.42
N HIS A 825 0.82 -4.05 -16.92
CA HIS A 825 -0.49 -4.23 -16.30
C HIS A 825 -1.59 -3.89 -17.32
N VAL A 826 -2.12 -4.92 -17.95
CA VAL A 826 -3.26 -4.80 -18.86
C VAL A 826 -4.30 -5.80 -18.38
N PRO A 827 -5.43 -5.38 -17.78
CA PRO A 827 -6.38 -6.30 -17.14
C PRO A 827 -6.77 -7.50 -18.01
N ARG A 828 -7.00 -7.31 -19.31
CA ARG A 828 -7.38 -8.39 -20.24
C ARG A 828 -6.25 -9.34 -20.65
N ALA A 829 -4.99 -8.96 -20.49
CA ALA A 829 -3.84 -9.77 -20.91
C ALA A 829 -2.99 -10.23 -19.72
N ASN A 830 -2.58 -9.29 -18.86
CA ASN A 830 -1.57 -9.42 -17.82
C ASN A 830 -1.99 -8.72 -16.53
N LEU A 831 -3.21 -9.00 -16.06
CA LEU A 831 -3.79 -8.39 -14.86
C LEU A 831 -2.84 -8.43 -13.65
N LEU A 832 -2.18 -9.57 -13.44
CA LEU A 832 -1.38 -9.83 -12.26
C LEU A 832 -0.04 -9.08 -12.23
N TYR A 833 0.55 -8.73 -13.38
CA TYR A 833 1.93 -8.24 -13.46
C TYR A 833 2.06 -6.72 -13.28
N SER A 834 1.25 -6.14 -12.40
CA SER A 834 1.47 -4.77 -11.93
C SER A 834 2.65 -4.71 -10.95
N PRO A 835 3.34 -3.57 -10.82
CA PRO A 835 4.47 -3.44 -9.89
C PRO A 835 4.06 -3.78 -8.45
N ARG A 836 2.88 -3.31 -7.99
CA ARG A 836 2.34 -3.65 -6.66
C ARG A 836 2.25 -5.16 -6.44
N ASN A 837 1.61 -5.87 -7.37
CA ASN A 837 1.38 -7.31 -7.21
C ASN A 837 2.69 -8.09 -7.28
N LYS A 838 3.62 -7.67 -8.14
CA LYS A 838 4.96 -8.25 -8.24
C LYS A 838 5.77 -8.04 -6.95
N ILE A 839 5.69 -6.86 -6.32
CA ILE A 839 6.28 -6.62 -4.99
C ILE A 839 5.76 -7.60 -3.95
N LEU A 840 4.43 -7.79 -3.88
CA LEU A 840 3.83 -8.74 -2.93
C LEU A 840 4.32 -10.17 -3.18
N ALA A 841 4.40 -10.58 -4.45
CA ALA A 841 4.97 -11.88 -4.82
C ALA A 841 6.44 -12.02 -4.42
N THR A 842 7.27 -11.02 -4.73
CA THR A 842 8.71 -11.02 -4.41
C THR A 842 8.95 -11.24 -2.92
N GLY A 843 8.21 -10.57 -2.04
CA GLY A 843 8.36 -10.75 -0.58
C GLY A 843 8.08 -12.19 -0.12
N VAL A 844 7.03 -12.83 -0.65
CA VAL A 844 6.65 -14.21 -0.29
C VAL A 844 7.56 -15.25 -0.97
N VAL A 845 8.11 -14.93 -2.14
CA VAL A 845 9.14 -15.75 -2.80
C VAL A 845 10.45 -15.74 -1.99
N ILE A 846 10.90 -14.57 -1.52
CA ILE A 846 12.09 -14.45 -0.65
C ILE A 846 11.89 -15.31 0.60
N GLU A 847 10.73 -15.21 1.25
CA GLU A 847 10.41 -16.04 2.41
C GLU A 847 10.48 -17.55 2.09
N ALA A 848 10.05 -17.98 0.91
CA ALA A 848 10.14 -19.38 0.50
C ALA A 848 11.60 -19.84 0.38
N PHE A 849 12.47 -19.00 -0.21
CA PHE A 849 13.91 -19.28 -0.28
C PHE A 849 14.53 -19.43 1.12
N LEU A 850 14.29 -18.47 2.03
CA LEU A 850 14.86 -18.51 3.38
C LEU A 850 14.39 -19.74 4.18
N TYR A 851 13.13 -20.13 4.04
CA TYR A 851 12.59 -21.34 4.66
C TYR A 851 13.26 -22.62 4.12
N GLU A 852 13.45 -22.72 2.81
CA GLU A 852 14.03 -23.92 2.20
C GLU A 852 15.53 -24.06 2.48
N GLU A 853 16.27 -22.95 2.55
CA GLU A 853 17.68 -22.93 2.97
C GLU A 853 17.86 -23.49 4.37
N GLN A 854 16.96 -23.14 5.29
CA GLN A 854 17.02 -23.62 6.67
C GLN A 854 16.63 -25.10 6.84
N THR A 855 15.77 -25.63 5.96
CA THR A 855 15.14 -26.94 6.18
C THR A 855 15.88 -28.13 5.57
N ARG A 856 17.14 -27.98 5.14
CA ARG A 856 18.04 -29.04 4.61
C ARG A 856 17.47 -29.92 3.48
N ARG A 857 16.32 -29.58 2.90
CA ARG A 857 15.68 -30.28 1.78
C ARG A 857 16.14 -29.77 0.41
N GLY A 858 16.96 -28.72 0.41
CA GLY A 858 17.39 -28.01 -0.80
C GLY A 858 16.28 -27.12 -1.36
N ILE A 859 16.72 -26.07 -2.05
CA ILE A 859 15.85 -25.07 -2.68
C ILE A 859 15.14 -25.68 -3.89
N SER A 860 13.83 -25.47 -3.99
CA SER A 860 13.01 -25.90 -5.12
C SER A 860 13.35 -25.08 -6.37
N ILE A 861 13.51 -25.78 -7.49
CA ILE A 861 13.64 -25.16 -8.82
C ILE A 861 12.41 -24.31 -9.14
N ARG A 862 11.24 -24.68 -8.60
CA ARG A 862 10.00 -23.93 -8.78
C ARG A 862 10.13 -22.49 -8.29
N HIS A 863 10.77 -22.24 -7.15
CA HIS A 863 10.90 -20.88 -6.62
C HIS A 863 11.74 -19.98 -7.53
N PHE A 864 12.77 -20.54 -8.17
CA PHE A 864 13.51 -19.83 -9.22
C PHE A 864 12.65 -19.60 -10.48
N ASP A 865 11.78 -20.53 -10.84
CA ASP A 865 10.84 -20.36 -11.95
C ASP A 865 9.82 -19.24 -11.70
N GLU A 866 9.32 -19.13 -10.48
CA GLU A 866 8.40 -18.06 -10.04
C GLU A 866 9.12 -16.69 -10.03
N MET A 867 10.35 -16.65 -9.53
CA MET A 867 11.19 -15.44 -9.58
C MET A 867 11.49 -15.02 -11.02
N ASN A 868 11.80 -15.97 -11.92
CA ASN A 868 11.96 -15.69 -13.35
C ASN A 868 10.68 -15.11 -13.94
N ASP A 869 9.52 -15.70 -13.63
CA ASP A 869 8.24 -15.24 -14.15
C ASP A 869 7.93 -13.79 -13.75
N VAL A 870 8.15 -13.43 -12.48
CA VAL A 870 7.98 -12.05 -11.99
C VAL A 870 8.97 -11.09 -12.68
N ALA A 871 10.23 -11.50 -12.84
CA ALA A 871 11.28 -10.67 -13.44
C ALA A 871 11.15 -10.50 -14.97
N ASP A 872 10.65 -11.52 -15.67
CA ASP A 872 10.46 -11.50 -17.12
C ASP A 872 9.28 -10.59 -17.53
N HIS A 873 8.27 -10.45 -16.65
CA HIS A 873 7.13 -9.55 -16.84
C HIS A 873 7.40 -8.11 -16.35
N CYS A 874 8.56 -7.56 -16.75
CA CYS A 874 8.94 -6.17 -16.52
C CYS A 874 9.77 -5.65 -17.70
N THR A 875 9.36 -4.50 -18.25
CA THR A 875 10.06 -3.85 -19.36
C THR A 875 11.22 -2.96 -18.92
N ILE A 876 11.43 -2.76 -17.61
CA ILE A 876 12.44 -1.86 -17.05
C ILE A 876 12.32 -0.44 -17.65
N CYS A 877 11.07 0.05 -17.71
CA CYS A 877 10.78 1.41 -18.20
C CYS A 877 10.77 2.47 -17.09
N HIS A 878 10.92 2.05 -15.82
CA HIS A 878 10.91 2.91 -14.62
C HIS A 878 9.66 3.77 -14.41
N LYS A 879 8.62 3.63 -15.24
CA LYS A 879 7.36 4.40 -15.12
C LYS A 879 6.66 4.23 -13.77
N CYS A 880 6.95 3.14 -13.05
CA CYS A 880 6.40 2.90 -11.73
C CYS A 880 6.99 3.81 -10.64
N LEU A 881 8.18 4.39 -10.84
CA LEU A 881 8.86 5.22 -9.85
C LEU A 881 8.08 6.51 -9.57
N ALA A 882 7.76 7.29 -10.61
CA ALA A 882 7.13 8.60 -10.46
C ALA A 882 5.79 8.60 -9.67
N PRO A 883 4.84 7.67 -9.87
CA PRO A 883 3.62 7.63 -9.08
C PRO A 883 3.78 6.92 -7.72
N CYS A 884 4.95 6.36 -7.40
CA CYS A 884 5.18 5.68 -6.14
C CYS A 884 5.45 6.70 -5.02
N PRO A 885 4.62 6.79 -3.97
CA PRO A 885 4.78 7.79 -2.90
C PRO A 885 5.96 7.52 -1.94
N VAL A 886 6.67 6.42 -2.17
CA VAL A 886 7.75 5.84 -1.34
C VAL A 886 8.94 5.44 -2.23
N ASP A 887 8.98 5.96 -3.45
CA ASP A 887 10.11 5.90 -4.38
C ASP A 887 10.60 4.49 -4.75
N ILE A 888 9.72 3.47 -4.71
CA ILE A 888 10.08 2.12 -5.19
C ILE A 888 10.14 2.10 -6.72
N ASP A 889 11.31 1.78 -7.24
CA ASP A 889 11.53 1.49 -8.65
C ASP A 889 11.57 -0.03 -8.92
N PHE A 890 10.47 -0.56 -9.45
CA PHE A 890 10.40 -1.98 -9.80
C PHE A 890 11.32 -2.36 -10.97
N GLY A 891 11.78 -1.39 -11.78
CA GLY A 891 12.81 -1.60 -12.79
C GLY A 891 14.10 -2.09 -12.15
N GLU A 892 14.59 -1.39 -11.12
CA GLU A 892 15.79 -1.76 -10.36
C GLU A 892 15.59 -3.08 -9.60
N VAL A 893 14.43 -3.27 -8.97
CA VAL A 893 14.06 -4.56 -8.34
C VAL A 893 14.20 -5.71 -9.34
N THR A 894 13.70 -5.52 -10.57
CA THR A 894 13.80 -6.53 -11.63
C THR A 894 15.25 -6.80 -12.02
N VAL A 895 16.08 -5.77 -12.14
CA VAL A 895 17.51 -5.90 -12.44
C VAL A 895 18.20 -6.77 -11.38
N ARG A 896 17.95 -6.50 -10.10
CA ARG A 896 18.50 -7.31 -9.00
C ARG A 896 18.00 -8.75 -9.05
N MET A 897 16.71 -8.98 -9.25
CA MET A 897 16.16 -10.34 -9.42
C MET A 897 16.86 -11.09 -10.57
N ARG A 898 17.10 -10.43 -11.70
CA ARG A 898 17.81 -11.02 -12.84
C ARG A 898 19.27 -11.33 -12.50
N SER A 899 19.96 -10.48 -11.72
CA SER A 899 21.33 -10.72 -11.24
C SER A 899 21.39 -11.96 -10.36
N ILE A 900 20.53 -12.04 -9.34
CA ILE A 900 20.42 -13.19 -8.44
C ILE A 900 20.19 -14.48 -9.23
N LEU A 901 19.24 -14.47 -10.16
CA LEU A 901 18.94 -15.62 -11.01
C LEU A 901 20.14 -16.03 -11.88
N ARG A 902 20.93 -15.08 -12.35
CA ARG A 902 22.10 -15.32 -13.19
C ARG A 902 23.26 -15.90 -12.37
N GLU A 903 23.57 -15.31 -11.23
CA GLU A 903 24.63 -15.75 -10.32
C GLU A 903 24.38 -17.18 -9.82
N GLN A 904 23.12 -17.52 -9.56
CA GLN A 904 22.70 -18.86 -9.16
C GLN A 904 22.63 -19.86 -10.35
N GLY A 905 22.88 -19.41 -11.59
CA GLY A 905 22.76 -20.24 -12.79
C GLY A 905 21.33 -20.71 -13.10
N LYS A 906 20.31 -19.98 -12.63
CA LYS A 906 18.87 -20.31 -12.74
C LYS A 906 18.08 -19.36 -13.64
N LYS A 907 18.73 -18.41 -14.32
CA LYS A 907 18.04 -17.55 -15.31
C LYS A 907 17.56 -18.38 -16.50
N ARG A 908 16.29 -18.24 -16.86
CA ARG A 908 15.70 -18.88 -18.05
C ARG A 908 16.43 -18.44 -19.33
N PHE A 909 16.83 -19.41 -20.14
CA PHE A 909 17.44 -19.15 -21.44
C PHE A 909 16.42 -18.66 -22.46
N ASN A 910 16.75 -17.57 -23.15
CA ASN A 910 15.99 -17.03 -24.28
C ASN A 910 16.95 -16.83 -25.45
N ALA A 911 16.77 -17.59 -26.54
CA ALA A 911 17.66 -17.56 -27.71
C ALA A 911 17.72 -16.19 -28.39
N ALA A 912 16.57 -15.51 -28.51
CA ALA A 912 16.51 -14.18 -29.12
C ALA A 912 17.20 -13.12 -28.24
N GLY A 913 16.96 -13.18 -26.92
CA GLY A 913 17.66 -12.32 -25.95
C GLY A 913 19.16 -12.56 -25.95
N TRP A 914 19.60 -13.82 -25.95
CA TRP A 914 21.02 -14.18 -26.05
C TRP A 914 21.66 -13.66 -27.33
N ALA A 915 21.02 -13.86 -28.49
CA ALA A 915 21.53 -13.39 -29.77
C ALA A 915 21.61 -11.86 -29.83
N ALA A 916 20.61 -11.16 -29.29
CA ALA A 916 20.64 -9.70 -29.15
C ALA A 916 21.81 -9.25 -28.25
N MET A 917 21.98 -9.85 -27.07
CA MET A 917 23.09 -9.51 -26.16
C MET A 917 24.45 -9.83 -26.76
N ALA A 918 24.57 -10.94 -27.49
CA ALA A 918 25.79 -11.27 -28.24
C ALA A 918 26.08 -10.18 -29.28
N PHE A 919 25.07 -9.78 -30.08
CA PHE A 919 25.23 -8.69 -31.05
C PHE A 919 25.71 -7.41 -30.38
N LEU A 920 25.14 -7.04 -29.23
CA LEU A 920 25.46 -5.83 -28.48
C LEU A 920 26.86 -5.87 -27.83
N ASN A 921 27.35 -7.06 -27.46
CA ASN A 921 28.66 -7.23 -26.83
C ASN A 921 29.83 -7.27 -27.82
N ILE A 922 29.58 -7.48 -29.11
CA ILE A 922 30.61 -7.41 -30.13
C ILE A 922 31.07 -5.97 -30.27
N THR A 923 32.38 -5.76 -30.26
CA THR A 923 33.02 -4.46 -30.50
C THR A 923 33.71 -4.40 -31.86
N ASP A 924 33.97 -5.57 -32.49
CA ASP A 924 34.75 -5.71 -33.73
C ASP A 924 33.96 -5.28 -34.96
N PRO A 925 34.45 -4.30 -35.76
CA PRO A 925 33.72 -3.80 -36.93
C PRO A 925 33.32 -4.89 -37.93
N THR A 926 34.22 -5.84 -38.22
CA THR A 926 33.97 -6.92 -39.18
C THR A 926 32.87 -7.86 -38.69
N SER A 927 32.95 -8.25 -37.42
CA SER A 927 31.97 -9.10 -36.76
C SER A 927 30.59 -8.43 -36.65
N ILE A 928 30.55 -7.12 -36.38
CA ILE A 928 29.30 -6.33 -36.36
C ILE A 928 28.66 -6.31 -37.75
N LYS A 929 29.43 -6.05 -38.81
CA LYS A 929 28.93 -6.04 -40.20
C LYS A 929 28.35 -7.40 -40.57
N LEU A 930 29.05 -8.49 -40.26
CA LEU A 930 28.58 -9.86 -40.53
C LEU A 930 27.26 -10.17 -39.79
N MET A 931 27.21 -9.90 -38.49
CA MET A 931 26.04 -10.19 -37.67
C MET A 931 24.85 -9.30 -38.02
N ARG A 932 25.07 -8.02 -38.35
CA ARG A 932 24.03 -7.11 -38.87
C ARG A 932 23.46 -7.61 -40.19
N LYS A 933 24.31 -8.02 -41.13
CA LYS A 933 23.88 -8.58 -42.42
C LYS A 933 23.02 -9.83 -42.24
N GLY A 934 23.45 -10.75 -41.37
CA GLY A 934 22.69 -11.96 -41.06
C GLY A 934 21.37 -11.70 -40.33
N MET A 935 21.41 -11.00 -39.19
CA MET A 935 20.26 -10.84 -38.30
C MET A 935 19.27 -9.77 -38.76
N ILE A 936 19.77 -8.62 -39.23
CA ILE A 936 18.96 -7.44 -39.53
C ILE A 936 18.57 -7.45 -41.00
N GLU A 937 19.54 -7.46 -41.92
CA GLU A 937 19.22 -7.36 -43.35
C GLU A 937 18.49 -8.61 -43.84
N TRP A 938 19.12 -9.78 -43.74
CA TRP A 938 18.51 -11.04 -44.19
C TRP A 938 17.40 -11.50 -43.26
N GLY A 939 17.61 -11.45 -41.94
CA GLY A 939 16.61 -11.88 -40.96
C GLY A 939 15.31 -11.08 -41.04
N TYR A 940 15.35 -9.74 -41.13
CA TYR A 940 14.12 -8.94 -41.22
C TYR A 940 13.46 -9.09 -42.59
N GLN A 941 14.23 -9.21 -43.67
CA GLN A 941 13.67 -9.52 -45.00
C GLN A 941 12.96 -10.87 -45.00
N GLY A 942 13.58 -11.90 -44.42
CA GLY A 942 13.02 -13.24 -44.25
C GLY A 942 11.74 -13.22 -43.42
N GLN A 943 11.72 -12.53 -42.28
CA GLN A 943 10.51 -12.39 -41.45
C GLN A 943 9.38 -11.67 -42.21
N ARG A 944 9.68 -10.59 -42.94
CA ARG A 944 8.67 -9.87 -43.74
C ARG A 944 8.10 -10.74 -44.86
N LEU A 945 8.94 -11.56 -45.50
CA LEU A 945 8.51 -12.52 -46.52
C LEU A 945 7.62 -13.60 -45.89
N ALA A 946 8.10 -14.25 -44.84
CA ALA A 946 7.35 -15.28 -44.12
C ALA A 946 6.01 -14.76 -43.60
N ARG A 947 5.95 -13.51 -43.12
CA ARG A 947 4.71 -12.86 -42.69
C ARG A 947 3.74 -12.68 -43.84
N ARG A 948 4.22 -12.19 -45.00
CA ARG A 948 3.38 -12.04 -46.20
C ARG A 948 2.77 -13.38 -46.61
N VAL A 949 3.58 -14.44 -46.66
CA VAL A 949 3.15 -15.81 -46.99
C VAL A 949 2.13 -16.34 -45.98
N LEU A 950 2.43 -16.24 -44.68
CA LEU A 950 1.52 -16.69 -43.62
C LEU A 950 0.19 -15.91 -43.64
N HIS A 951 0.23 -14.60 -43.85
CA HIS A 951 -0.96 -13.75 -43.89
C HIS A 951 -1.81 -13.98 -45.15
N THR A 952 -1.20 -14.39 -46.28
CA THR A 952 -1.97 -14.79 -47.48
C THR A 952 -2.59 -16.19 -47.32
N LEU A 953 -1.95 -17.09 -46.58
CA LEU A 953 -2.43 -18.47 -46.37
C LEU A 953 -3.47 -18.62 -45.24
N SER A 954 -3.42 -17.79 -44.20
CA SER A 954 -4.23 -17.97 -42.98
C SER A 954 -5.57 -17.22 -42.97
N GLY A 955 -5.89 -16.45 -44.02
CA GLY A 955 -7.01 -15.51 -44.00
C GLY A 955 -6.85 -14.44 -42.90
N ARG A 956 -7.73 -13.44 -42.86
CA ARG A 956 -7.80 -12.52 -41.71
C ARG A 956 -8.30 -13.31 -40.49
N ALA A 957 -7.39 -13.97 -39.77
CA ALA A 957 -7.68 -14.48 -38.44
C ALA A 957 -8.25 -13.32 -37.63
N ARG A 958 -9.55 -13.39 -37.29
CA ARG A 958 -10.22 -12.44 -36.39
C ARG A 958 -9.31 -12.21 -35.20
N LEU A 959 -9.23 -10.96 -34.72
CA LEU A 959 -8.56 -10.59 -33.47
C LEU A 959 -9.18 -11.39 -32.33
N ALA A 960 -8.69 -12.62 -32.11
CA ALA A 960 -9.01 -13.39 -30.93
C ALA A 960 -8.57 -12.57 -29.72
N LEU A 961 -9.39 -12.59 -28.67
CA LEU A 961 -8.99 -12.08 -27.37
C LEU A 961 -7.61 -12.67 -27.04
N PRO A 962 -6.62 -11.84 -26.65
CA PRO A 962 -5.30 -12.34 -26.31
C PRO A 962 -5.42 -13.40 -25.19
N ALA A 963 -4.63 -14.45 -25.28
CA ALA A 963 -4.46 -15.39 -24.18
C ALA A 963 -3.73 -14.70 -23.02
N ALA A 964 -3.95 -15.16 -21.79
CA ALA A 964 -3.14 -14.73 -20.66
C ALA A 964 -1.65 -14.98 -20.93
N THR A 965 -0.78 -14.00 -20.63
CA THR A 965 0.68 -14.20 -20.72
C THR A 965 1.24 -14.47 -19.34
N THR A 966 0.96 -15.66 -18.81
CA THR A 966 1.52 -16.15 -17.54
C THR A 966 2.49 -17.29 -17.81
N GLY A 967 3.66 -17.30 -17.18
CA GLY A 967 4.64 -18.36 -17.37
C GLY A 967 5.31 -18.35 -18.75
N LYS A 968 5.85 -19.51 -19.15
CA LYS A 968 6.56 -19.64 -20.43
C LYS A 968 5.55 -19.74 -21.59
N PRO A 969 5.57 -18.82 -22.58
CA PRO A 969 4.67 -18.87 -23.71
C PRO A 969 4.93 -20.09 -24.57
N LYS A 970 3.87 -20.66 -25.16
CA LYS A 970 4.01 -21.82 -26.07
C LYS A 970 4.78 -21.41 -27.31
N VAL A 971 5.51 -22.34 -27.93
CA VAL A 971 6.31 -22.07 -29.15
C VAL A 971 5.44 -21.50 -30.27
N VAL A 972 4.22 -22.03 -30.43
CA VAL A 972 3.25 -21.53 -31.41
C VAL A 972 2.90 -20.07 -31.14
N GLU A 973 2.65 -19.69 -29.89
CA GLU A 973 2.34 -18.30 -29.52
C GLU A 973 3.52 -17.37 -29.78
N GLN A 974 4.76 -17.81 -29.49
CA GLN A 974 5.97 -17.05 -29.78
C GLN A 974 6.11 -16.78 -31.28
N ILE A 975 5.87 -17.81 -32.11
CA ILE A 975 5.88 -17.66 -33.58
C ILE A 975 4.77 -16.70 -34.02
N VAL A 976 3.53 -16.91 -33.58
CA VAL A 976 2.40 -16.05 -33.94
C VAL A 976 2.66 -14.60 -33.54
N HIS A 977 3.16 -14.34 -32.34
CA HIS A 977 3.51 -12.99 -31.90
C HIS A 977 4.63 -12.38 -32.73
N PHE A 978 5.69 -13.13 -33.01
CA PHE A 978 6.80 -12.70 -33.84
C PHE A 978 6.35 -12.38 -35.27
N MET A 979 5.35 -13.08 -35.80
CA MET A 979 4.80 -12.86 -37.15
C MET A 979 3.69 -11.81 -37.21
N LYS A 980 3.14 -11.37 -36.06
CA LYS A 980 2.00 -10.44 -35.99
C LYS A 980 2.34 -9.07 -36.60
N LYS A 981 3.49 -8.51 -36.25
CA LYS A 981 3.99 -7.23 -36.80
C LYS A 981 5.18 -7.48 -37.73
N PRO A 982 5.27 -6.77 -38.88
CA PRO A 982 6.46 -6.86 -39.72
C PRO A 982 7.66 -6.23 -39.01
N MET A 983 8.84 -6.82 -39.15
CA MET A 983 10.08 -6.18 -38.70
C MET A 983 10.36 -4.91 -39.53
N PRO A 984 10.96 -3.85 -38.94
CA PRO A 984 11.22 -2.59 -39.62
C PRO A 984 11.89 -2.76 -40.99
N GLY A 985 11.39 -2.03 -41.99
CA GLY A 985 12.00 -1.92 -43.33
C GLY A 985 12.74 -0.60 -43.49
N GLY A 986 13.59 -0.50 -44.52
CA GLY A 986 14.28 0.76 -44.84
C GLY A 986 15.30 1.21 -43.79
N LEU A 987 15.84 0.28 -42.99
CA LEU A 987 16.93 0.62 -42.07
C LEU A 987 18.18 1.02 -42.86
N PRO A 988 19.02 1.95 -42.33
CA PRO A 988 20.27 2.31 -42.96
C PRO A 988 21.13 1.09 -43.28
N THR A 989 21.92 1.13 -44.35
CA THR A 989 22.81 0.01 -44.73
C THR A 989 24.10 -0.01 -43.92
N GLN A 990 24.47 1.12 -43.30
CA GLN A 990 25.71 1.30 -42.55
C GLN A 990 25.43 1.69 -41.09
N THR A 991 26.40 1.40 -40.21
CA THR A 991 26.44 1.93 -38.84
C THR A 991 26.80 3.42 -38.88
N MET A 992 26.53 4.14 -37.80
CA MET A 992 26.86 5.57 -37.70
C MET A 992 28.37 5.82 -37.96
N ARG A 993 29.25 5.02 -37.34
CA ARG A 993 30.70 5.13 -37.52
C ARG A 993 31.20 4.73 -38.90
N ALA A 994 30.58 3.73 -39.52
CA ALA A 994 30.93 3.35 -40.88
C ALA A 994 30.58 4.46 -41.88
N MET A 995 29.47 5.18 -41.68
CA MET A 995 29.11 6.34 -42.49
C MET A 995 30.10 7.51 -42.33
N LEU A 996 30.66 7.68 -41.13
CA LEU A 996 31.63 8.73 -40.83
C LEU A 996 33.10 8.32 -41.07
N GLY A 997 33.37 7.06 -41.42
CA GLY A 997 34.74 6.55 -41.62
C GLY A 997 35.60 6.46 -40.35
N ILE A 998 35.00 6.39 -39.16
CA ILE A 998 35.68 6.46 -37.85
C ILE A 998 35.59 5.14 -37.05
N GLU A 999 35.76 4.02 -37.74
CA GLU A 999 35.65 2.67 -37.14
C GLU A 999 36.93 2.21 -36.40
N ASP A 1000 38.05 2.93 -36.56
CA ASP A 1000 39.31 2.63 -35.89
C ASP A 1000 39.21 2.85 -34.38
N ARG A 1001 39.58 1.84 -33.61
CA ARG A 1001 39.54 1.90 -32.14
C ARG A 1001 40.79 2.52 -31.51
N SER A 1002 41.85 2.70 -32.29
CA SER A 1002 43.07 3.35 -31.80
C SER A 1002 42.95 4.89 -31.79
N VAL A 1003 41.87 5.42 -32.36
CA VAL A 1003 41.64 6.87 -32.51
C VAL A 1003 40.42 7.29 -31.70
N VAL A 1004 40.51 8.46 -31.07
CA VAL A 1004 39.38 9.14 -30.41
C VAL A 1004 38.88 10.26 -31.34
N PRO A 1005 37.73 10.10 -32.01
CA PRO A 1005 37.22 11.11 -32.93
C PRO A 1005 36.68 12.33 -32.19
N ILE A 1006 37.09 13.53 -32.63
CA ILE A 1006 36.55 14.81 -32.17
C ILE A 1006 35.88 15.50 -33.35
N LEU A 1007 34.57 15.69 -33.26
CA LEU A 1007 33.74 16.34 -34.27
C LEU A 1007 33.46 17.77 -33.83
N ARG A 1008 33.81 18.75 -34.67
CA ARG A 1008 33.62 20.18 -34.39
C ARG A 1008 33.55 21.00 -35.67
N ASP A 1009 32.79 22.09 -35.61
CA ASP A 1009 32.82 23.15 -36.61
C ASP A 1009 33.95 24.14 -36.24
N PRO A 1010 35.05 24.19 -37.02
CA PRO A 1010 36.18 25.07 -36.70
C PRO A 1010 35.82 26.57 -36.78
N GLU A 1011 34.74 26.94 -37.48
CA GLU A 1011 34.31 28.34 -37.60
C GLU A 1011 33.47 28.80 -36.40
N LYS A 1012 32.83 27.88 -35.68
CA LYS A 1012 31.97 28.18 -34.53
C LYS A 1012 32.63 27.92 -33.18
N VAL A 1013 33.61 27.01 -33.14
CA VAL A 1013 34.27 26.60 -31.89
C VAL A 1013 35.33 27.60 -31.45
N ASN A 1014 35.27 28.00 -30.18
CA ASN A 1014 36.26 28.86 -29.53
C ASN A 1014 36.65 28.28 -28.14
N ASP A 1015 37.52 28.98 -27.41
CA ASP A 1015 38.04 28.53 -26.11
C ASP A 1015 36.97 28.43 -25.01
N ALA A 1016 35.78 29.02 -25.22
CA ALA A 1016 34.63 28.93 -24.32
C ALA A 1016 33.56 27.92 -24.77
N SER A 1017 33.79 27.16 -25.85
CA SER A 1017 32.84 26.16 -26.34
C SER A 1017 32.76 24.93 -25.44
N ASP A 1018 31.55 24.41 -25.26
CA ASP A 1018 31.31 23.19 -24.49
C ASP A 1018 31.90 21.94 -25.17
N ALA A 1019 32.49 21.06 -24.36
CA ALA A 1019 32.93 19.73 -24.78
C ALA A 1019 31.90 18.67 -24.37
N VAL A 1020 31.33 17.97 -25.36
CA VAL A 1020 30.29 16.96 -25.16
C VAL A 1020 30.86 15.57 -25.45
N PHE A 1021 30.92 14.72 -24.44
CA PHE A 1021 31.21 13.29 -24.62
C PHE A 1021 29.94 12.57 -25.04
N TYR A 1022 29.85 12.21 -26.31
CA TYR A 1022 28.66 11.55 -26.86
C TYR A 1022 28.85 10.04 -26.98
N PHE A 1023 28.03 9.29 -26.24
CA PHE A 1023 27.95 7.84 -26.31
C PHE A 1023 26.74 7.47 -27.17
N PRO A 1024 26.90 7.21 -28.48
CA PRO A 1024 25.80 6.79 -29.32
C PRO A 1024 25.37 5.41 -28.82
N GLY A 1025 24.26 5.36 -28.08
CA GLY A 1025 23.75 4.12 -27.51
C GLY A 1025 23.66 3.02 -28.58
N CYS A 1026 23.78 1.76 -28.17
CA CYS A 1026 23.93 0.64 -29.10
C CYS A 1026 22.79 0.52 -30.15
N GLY A 1027 21.59 1.00 -29.84
CA GLY A 1027 20.48 1.10 -30.79
C GLY A 1027 20.74 2.15 -31.88
N SER A 1028 21.04 3.40 -31.47
CA SER A 1028 21.35 4.50 -32.37
C SER A 1028 22.60 4.24 -33.20
N GLU A 1029 23.63 3.62 -32.64
CA GLU A 1029 24.87 3.36 -33.38
C GLU A 1029 24.72 2.22 -34.40
N ARG A 1030 24.03 1.13 -34.01
CA ARG A 1030 24.04 -0.15 -34.75
C ARG A 1030 22.78 -0.46 -35.55
N LEU A 1031 21.64 0.16 -35.25
CA LEU A 1031 20.35 -0.11 -35.91
C LEU A 1031 19.74 1.14 -36.54
N PHE A 1032 19.78 2.26 -35.83
CA PHE A 1032 19.16 3.53 -36.24
C PHE A 1032 20.21 4.64 -36.38
N SER A 1033 21.17 4.42 -37.27
CA SER A 1033 22.35 5.26 -37.42
C SER A 1033 22.04 6.71 -37.79
N GLU A 1034 20.91 6.97 -38.44
CA GLU A 1034 20.39 8.32 -38.71
C GLU A 1034 20.10 9.11 -37.43
N VAL A 1035 19.60 8.47 -36.37
CA VAL A 1035 19.36 9.13 -35.08
C VAL A 1035 20.68 9.58 -34.47
N GLY A 1036 21.69 8.71 -34.51
CA GLY A 1036 23.03 9.04 -34.04
C GLY A 1036 23.66 10.21 -34.82
N LEU A 1037 23.54 10.17 -36.15
CA LEU A 1037 24.03 11.23 -37.03
C LEU A 1037 23.28 12.56 -36.83
N ALA A 1038 21.96 12.54 -36.67
CA ALA A 1038 21.17 13.73 -36.42
C ALA A 1038 21.58 14.43 -35.12
N THR A 1039 21.84 13.65 -34.05
CA THR A 1039 22.39 14.19 -32.80
C THR A 1039 23.76 14.83 -33.01
N LEU A 1040 24.66 14.16 -33.74
CA LEU A 1040 25.99 14.69 -34.05
C LEU A 1040 25.91 15.97 -34.88
N ALA A 1041 25.03 16.02 -35.89
CA ALA A 1041 24.80 17.20 -36.71
C ALA A 1041 24.25 18.35 -35.87
N MET A 1042 23.30 18.10 -34.98
CA MET A 1042 22.78 19.10 -34.05
C MET A 1042 23.90 19.67 -33.16
N LEU A 1043 24.72 18.80 -32.54
CA LEU A 1043 25.84 19.24 -31.70
C LEU A 1043 26.88 20.05 -32.48
N TYR A 1044 27.20 19.60 -33.70
CA TYR A 1044 28.08 20.32 -34.62
C TYR A 1044 27.53 21.72 -34.94
N GLU A 1045 26.24 21.82 -35.27
CA GLU A 1045 25.59 23.10 -35.59
C GLU A 1045 25.54 24.07 -34.41
N THR A 1046 25.38 23.56 -33.18
CA THR A 1046 25.39 24.37 -31.95
C THR A 1046 26.78 24.88 -31.55
N GLY A 1047 27.85 24.46 -32.24
CA GLY A 1047 29.23 24.87 -31.93
C GLY A 1047 29.84 24.11 -30.74
N ALA A 1048 29.35 22.90 -30.44
CA ALA A 1048 29.92 22.05 -29.40
C ALA A 1048 31.08 21.20 -29.94
N GLN A 1049 32.12 20.98 -29.12
CA GLN A 1049 33.17 20.00 -29.42
C GLN A 1049 32.71 18.61 -28.99
N THR A 1050 32.36 17.75 -29.94
CA THR A 1050 31.82 16.42 -29.62
C THR A 1050 32.90 15.36 -29.66
N VAL A 1051 33.17 14.72 -28.51
CA VAL A 1051 34.11 13.61 -28.38
C VAL A 1051 33.37 12.29 -28.44
N LEU A 1052 33.76 11.41 -29.36
CA LEU A 1052 33.22 10.06 -29.47
C LEU A 1052 34.17 9.06 -28.81
N PRO A 1053 33.67 8.04 -28.10
CA PRO A 1053 34.53 7.01 -27.51
C PRO A 1053 35.23 6.18 -28.61
N PRO A 1054 36.37 5.53 -28.31
CA PRO A 1054 37.08 4.72 -29.29
C PRO A 1054 36.30 3.43 -29.63
N GLY A 1055 36.02 3.22 -30.92
CA GLY A 1055 35.31 2.04 -31.40
C GLY A 1055 33.83 1.94 -30.99
N TYR A 1056 33.26 0.75 -31.19
CA TYR A 1056 31.87 0.46 -30.87
C TYR A 1056 31.72 0.13 -29.37
N LEU A 1057 31.23 1.08 -28.60
CA LEU A 1057 30.99 0.92 -27.16
C LEU A 1057 29.51 1.11 -26.84
N CYS A 1058 28.96 0.18 -26.06
CA CYS A 1058 27.61 0.28 -25.51
C CYS A 1058 27.67 1.10 -24.20
N CYS A 1059 26.54 1.65 -23.75
CA CYS A 1059 26.47 2.33 -22.44
C CYS A 1059 26.40 1.36 -21.23
N GLY A 1060 26.66 0.07 -21.43
CA GLY A 1060 26.51 -0.98 -20.39
C GLY A 1060 25.08 -1.28 -19.92
N TYR A 1061 24.12 -0.38 -20.15
CA TYR A 1061 22.76 -0.49 -19.63
C TYR A 1061 22.00 -1.75 -20.08
N PRO A 1062 22.03 -2.20 -21.36
CA PRO A 1062 21.40 -3.47 -21.76
C PRO A 1062 21.93 -4.67 -20.97
N GLN A 1063 23.23 -4.71 -20.69
CA GLN A 1063 23.88 -5.75 -19.90
C GLN A 1063 23.37 -5.72 -18.47
N THR A 1064 23.44 -4.56 -17.81
CA THR A 1064 22.87 -4.34 -16.47
C THR A 1064 21.39 -4.75 -16.42
N SER A 1065 20.57 -4.28 -17.36
CA SER A 1065 19.13 -4.59 -17.44
C SER A 1065 18.81 -6.08 -17.62
N SER A 1066 19.75 -6.84 -18.19
CA SER A 1066 19.67 -8.29 -18.36
C SER A 1066 20.10 -9.08 -17.11
N GLY A 1067 20.58 -8.39 -16.06
CA GLY A 1067 21.16 -8.98 -14.85
C GLY A 1067 22.66 -9.23 -14.94
N ASP A 1068 23.39 -8.66 -15.91
CA ASP A 1068 24.84 -8.79 -16.07
C ASP A 1068 25.57 -7.57 -15.49
N LEU A 1069 25.51 -7.39 -14.18
CA LEU A 1069 26.05 -6.20 -13.52
C LEU A 1069 27.56 -6.05 -13.77
N ASP A 1070 28.31 -7.16 -13.75
CA ASP A 1070 29.76 -7.15 -13.98
C ASP A 1070 30.14 -6.78 -15.41
N LYS A 1071 29.39 -7.26 -16.41
CA LYS A 1071 29.64 -6.84 -17.79
C LYS A 1071 29.22 -5.39 -17.99
N GLY A 1072 28.11 -4.97 -17.40
CA GLY A 1072 27.64 -3.59 -17.44
C GLY A 1072 28.66 -2.62 -16.86
N LYS A 1073 29.22 -2.89 -15.67
CA LYS A 1073 30.24 -2.06 -15.01
C LYS A 1073 31.60 -2.03 -15.72
N ARG A 1074 31.96 -3.11 -16.43
CA ARG A 1074 33.23 -3.19 -17.18
C ARG A 1074 33.21 -2.39 -18.48
N ILE A 1075 32.02 -2.14 -19.03
CA ILE A 1075 31.81 -1.32 -20.23
C ILE A 1075 31.73 0.13 -19.77
#